data_AF-A0AAU7DMP4-F1
#
_entry.id   AF-A0AAU7DMP4-F1
#
_cell.length_a   1.000
_cell.length_b   1.000
_cell.length_c   1.000
_cell.angle_alpha   90.00
_cell.angle_beta   90.00
_cell.angle_gamma   90.00
#
_symmetry.space_group_name_H-M   'P 1'
#
loop_
_entity.id
_entity.type
_entity.pdbx_description
1 polymer ?
#
loop_
_entity_poly.entity_id
_entity_poly.type
_entity_poly.pdbx_seq_one_letter_code
_entity_poly.pdbx_strand_id
1 'polypeptide(L)'
;MTRRRVAVSFLSFVLLFSTSKTLQFAQAATPRGQSVIDASAQLAGLSGEYTDAADPDTPVSFYVENGKLVVESERMVPTALNQNSPTEFGIPQTKMTIKFTVDASGHGVSVVSTNDPNVIYKRTGDPVHHIFHDYQRSEFMIPMRDGIKLHIVVLKPADIAVPLPFLVQRTPYGCDDTSRGSFFGGRPELARAGYIYVCGDIRGRFKSEGQFVMSRPQVDHHDRKAVDESTDTYDTVDWLLKNVQGNNGRAGFVGTSYPGFLAMEAGIDPHPAVKAVSPQAPMIDVWMGDDFFHNGAFRQTYGYDYVFGMEASKQQTEVSYGKDKDGKPEDGYNYFLERGSFAQDVKKSGIKDPFPTWKLFLDHPSYDTVWSSRGVENHLDTVAVPTLSVGGYYDQEDMWGPQEEYKRLEAHDNNQQNFLVLGPWRHGSWGSSSRHLGNLNYGESIGKEFRAQLEAKFFGHYLKDEPGFDLEDTASFQTGSNTWKRYSHFPPKEAQPTSLHLVGDGLLSWSDAKEPAKSSYESDPANPVPYRHRPIQPTYGDGSQWFNWLTEDQRFVTDRKDVAVWKLSVLKKDLVVTGEVIADIFASTTGTDNDMVVKLIDQYPDDDPDPKMRGYQLMTNEEIFRGRYLESFAKPTPMRSGSVKEYRYSLHDVDHVFKAGHTVMVEIQSTWFPLYDRNPQTFVPNIMIAKPEDYKPATITIYSDPDHDSNLQLPLMNACDHIECF
;
A
#
# COMPACT_ATOMS: atom_id res chain seq x y z
N MET A 1 -6.43 27.43 -32.85
CA MET A 1 -6.03 27.86 -34.21
C MET A 1 -5.93 26.62 -35.09
N THR A 2 -6.78 26.56 -36.11
CA THR A 2 -6.93 25.50 -37.12
C THR A 2 -5.77 25.51 -38.12
N ARG A 3 -5.28 24.35 -38.59
CA ARG A 3 -4.69 24.23 -39.93
C ARG A 3 -4.78 22.79 -40.48
N ARG A 4 -4.90 22.74 -41.81
CA ARG A 4 -5.54 21.73 -42.66
C ARG A 4 -4.56 20.71 -43.26
N ARG A 5 -5.17 19.58 -43.69
CA ARG A 5 -4.70 18.55 -44.64
C ARG A 5 -4.13 19.10 -45.96
N VAL A 6 -3.23 18.32 -46.58
CA VAL A 6 -3.09 18.20 -48.06
C VAL A 6 -2.74 16.75 -48.42
N ALA A 7 -3.41 16.24 -49.45
CA ALA A 7 -3.12 15.00 -50.19
C ALA A 7 -3.23 15.31 -51.71
N VAL A 8 -2.38 14.70 -52.55
CA VAL A 8 -2.40 14.63 -54.04
C VAL A 8 -1.53 13.39 -54.40
N SER A 9 -2.01 12.26 -54.96
CA SER A 9 -2.56 11.88 -56.28
C SER A 9 -1.53 11.72 -57.44
N PHE A 10 -1.60 10.58 -58.17
CA PHE A 10 -1.66 10.38 -59.66
C PHE A 10 -1.36 8.88 -60.01
N LEU A 11 -2.28 8.03 -60.51
CA LEU A 11 -2.94 7.86 -61.84
C LEU A 11 -2.14 7.02 -62.86
N SER A 12 -2.75 5.95 -63.41
CA SER A 12 -2.72 5.59 -64.84
C SER A 12 -3.71 4.46 -65.20
N PHE A 13 -4.25 4.59 -66.42
CA PHE A 13 -5.43 3.97 -67.05
C PHE A 13 -5.09 2.70 -67.86
N VAL A 14 -6.09 1.84 -68.18
CA VAL A 14 -6.58 1.52 -69.56
C VAL A 14 -7.54 0.29 -69.55
N LEU A 15 -8.65 0.43 -70.30
CA LEU A 15 -9.73 -0.53 -70.62
C LEU A 15 -9.28 -1.64 -71.63
N LEU A 16 -9.98 -2.73 -72.01
CA LEU A 16 -11.36 -2.93 -72.51
C LEU A 16 -11.61 -4.46 -72.78
N PHE A 17 -12.90 -4.81 -72.91
CA PHE A 17 -13.58 -6.11 -73.06
C PHE A 17 -13.12 -7.09 -74.19
N SER A 18 -13.33 -8.41 -74.00
CA SER A 18 -14.14 -9.26 -74.91
C SER A 18 -14.44 -10.68 -74.36
N THR A 19 -15.57 -11.23 -74.79
CA THR A 19 -16.19 -12.52 -74.44
C THR A 19 -15.84 -13.65 -75.42
N SER A 20 -15.69 -14.90 -74.93
CA SER A 20 -16.39 -16.13 -75.40
C SER A 20 -15.54 -17.43 -75.44
N LYS A 21 -16.06 -18.44 -74.72
CA LYS A 21 -16.17 -19.89 -75.01
C LYS A 21 -14.94 -20.77 -75.34
N THR A 22 -14.65 -21.62 -74.34
CA THR A 22 -14.42 -23.09 -74.34
C THR A 22 -13.46 -23.77 -75.33
N LEU A 23 -12.44 -24.43 -74.77
CA LEU A 23 -11.93 -25.76 -75.17
C LEU A 23 -11.20 -26.41 -73.97
N GLN A 24 -11.65 -27.59 -73.54
CA GLN A 24 -10.94 -28.52 -72.63
C GLN A 24 -9.73 -29.12 -73.36
N PHE A 25 -8.58 -29.30 -72.70
CA PHE A 25 -7.94 -30.52 -72.16
C PHE A 25 -6.53 -30.03 -71.73
N ALA A 26 -5.81 -30.48 -70.69
CA ALA A 26 -5.76 -31.70 -69.92
C ALA A 26 -5.16 -31.41 -68.51
N GLN A 27 -5.32 -32.38 -67.61
CA GLN A 27 -4.91 -32.36 -66.21
C GLN A 27 -3.40 -32.13 -66.01
N ALA A 28 -3.07 -31.19 -65.11
CA ALA A 28 -1.82 -31.19 -64.35
C ALA A 28 -2.17 -31.14 -62.86
N ALA A 29 -1.60 -32.06 -62.09
CA ALA A 29 -1.92 -32.34 -60.71
C ALA A 29 -1.72 -31.12 -59.78
N THR A 30 -2.76 -30.83 -59.00
CA THR A 30 -2.72 -29.85 -57.90
C THR A 30 -2.02 -30.47 -56.69
N PRO A 31 -1.13 -29.75 -55.98
CA PRO A 31 -0.64 -30.20 -54.68
C PRO A 31 -1.79 -30.26 -53.69
N ARG A 32 -1.87 -31.38 -52.96
CA ARG A 32 -2.82 -31.63 -51.88
C ARG A 32 -2.73 -30.53 -50.80
N GLY A 33 -3.89 -29.97 -50.50
CA GLY A 33 -4.35 -29.47 -49.19
C GLY A 33 -3.34 -28.78 -48.28
N GLN A 34 -3.35 -27.45 -48.28
CA GLN A 34 -3.20 -26.74 -47.02
C GLN A 34 -4.44 -27.06 -46.18
N SER A 35 -4.25 -27.70 -45.03
CA SER A 35 -5.28 -27.89 -44.03
C SER A 35 -5.78 -26.51 -43.59
N VAL A 36 -6.97 -26.13 -44.03
CA VAL A 36 -7.71 -25.04 -43.39
C VAL A 36 -8.11 -25.61 -42.02
N ILE A 37 -7.34 -25.27 -40.99
CA ILE A 37 -7.80 -25.48 -39.62
C ILE A 37 -9.09 -24.68 -39.51
N ASP A 38 -10.19 -25.37 -39.18
CA ASP A 38 -11.47 -24.72 -38.90
C ASP A 38 -11.23 -23.64 -37.84
N ALA A 39 -11.67 -22.39 -38.09
CA ALA A 39 -11.50 -21.29 -37.15
C ALA A 39 -12.05 -21.66 -35.75
N SER A 40 -13.08 -22.51 -35.68
CA SER A 40 -13.59 -23.07 -34.43
C SER A 40 -12.62 -24.03 -33.75
N ALA A 41 -11.98 -24.93 -34.50
CA ALA A 41 -11.00 -25.88 -33.98
C ALA A 41 -9.72 -25.18 -33.52
N GLN A 42 -9.35 -24.09 -34.20
CA GLN A 42 -8.21 -23.27 -33.85
C GLN A 42 -8.40 -22.55 -32.50
N LEU A 43 -9.55 -21.91 -32.27
CA LEU A 43 -9.84 -21.26 -30.99
C LEU A 43 -9.93 -22.28 -29.84
N ALA A 44 -10.52 -23.45 -30.10
CA ALA A 44 -10.56 -24.54 -29.14
C ALA A 44 -9.15 -25.01 -28.74
N GLY A 45 -8.20 -25.02 -29.69
CA GLY A 45 -6.79 -25.36 -29.41
C GLY A 45 -6.10 -24.43 -28.42
N LEU A 46 -6.55 -23.17 -28.31
CA LEU A 46 -6.01 -22.18 -27.37
C LEU A 46 -6.65 -22.25 -25.97
N SER A 47 -7.77 -22.96 -25.83
CA SER A 47 -8.49 -23.07 -24.56
C SER A 47 -7.64 -23.81 -23.54
N GLY A 48 -7.57 -23.32 -22.30
CA GLY A 48 -6.84 -23.93 -21.19
C GLY A 48 -6.66 -22.95 -20.04
N GLU A 49 -6.24 -23.46 -18.90
CA GLU A 49 -5.69 -22.65 -17.82
C GLU A 49 -4.19 -22.45 -18.06
N TYR A 50 -3.72 -21.21 -17.85
CA TYR A 50 -2.34 -20.82 -18.00
C TYR A 50 -1.85 -20.15 -16.72
N THR A 51 -0.66 -20.52 -16.26
CA THR A 51 -0.05 -20.02 -15.01
C THR A 51 1.36 -19.53 -15.25
N ASP A 52 1.74 -18.47 -14.54
CA ASP A 52 3.14 -18.11 -14.38
C ASP A 52 3.78 -19.06 -13.36
N ALA A 53 4.98 -19.56 -13.65
CA ALA A 53 5.71 -20.41 -12.71
C ALA A 53 6.25 -19.64 -11.51
N ALA A 54 6.50 -18.33 -11.66
CA ALA A 54 6.88 -17.47 -10.53
C ALA A 54 5.68 -17.16 -9.63
N ASP A 55 4.51 -16.93 -10.22
CA ASP A 55 3.27 -16.64 -9.49
C ASP A 55 2.11 -17.59 -9.88
N PRO A 56 2.17 -18.86 -9.45
CA PRO A 56 1.18 -19.86 -9.83
C PRO A 56 -0.20 -19.63 -9.20
N ASP A 57 -0.31 -18.72 -8.23
CA ASP A 57 -1.56 -18.40 -7.53
C ASP A 57 -2.44 -17.39 -8.29
N THR A 58 -1.96 -16.88 -9.43
CA THR A 58 -2.70 -15.97 -10.33
C THR A 58 -2.97 -16.58 -11.71
N PRO A 59 -3.67 -17.74 -11.79
CA PRO A 59 -3.97 -18.37 -13.07
C PRO A 59 -4.90 -17.50 -13.94
N VAL A 60 -4.79 -17.67 -15.25
CA VAL A 60 -5.69 -17.09 -16.25
C VAL A 60 -6.27 -18.21 -17.10
N SER A 61 -7.59 -18.21 -17.27
CA SER A 61 -8.34 -19.22 -18.01
C SER A 61 -8.80 -18.67 -19.35
N PHE A 62 -8.63 -19.47 -20.40
CA PHE A 62 -9.14 -19.17 -21.75
C PHE A 62 -10.05 -20.28 -22.24
N TYR A 63 -11.18 -19.92 -22.84
CA TYR A 63 -12.11 -20.88 -23.43
C TYR A 63 -12.91 -20.27 -24.58
N VAL A 64 -13.58 -21.12 -25.36
CA VAL A 64 -14.46 -20.65 -26.45
C VAL A 64 -15.89 -20.55 -25.95
N GLU A 65 -16.47 -19.36 -26.08
CA GLU A 65 -17.89 -19.12 -25.83
C GLU A 65 -18.47 -18.33 -27.01
N ASN A 66 -19.61 -18.77 -27.54
CA ASN A 66 -20.29 -18.11 -28.66
C ASN A 66 -19.38 -17.80 -29.87
N GLY A 67 -18.42 -18.71 -30.15
CA GLY A 67 -17.48 -18.59 -31.27
C GLY A 67 -16.36 -17.56 -31.06
N LYS A 68 -16.17 -17.06 -29.83
CA LYS A 68 -15.07 -16.15 -29.47
C LYS A 68 -14.21 -16.75 -28.37
N LEU A 69 -12.93 -16.41 -28.36
CA LEU A 69 -12.06 -16.69 -27.22
C LEU A 69 -12.43 -15.73 -26.08
N VAL A 70 -12.70 -16.29 -24.91
CA VAL A 70 -12.99 -15.57 -23.67
C VAL A 70 -11.80 -15.76 -22.74
N VAL A 71 -11.47 -14.71 -22.01
CA VAL A 71 -10.53 -14.75 -20.89
C VAL A 71 -11.26 -14.49 -19.58
N GLU A 72 -10.89 -15.21 -18.54
CA GLU A 72 -11.28 -14.90 -17.16
C GLU A 72 -10.17 -15.29 -16.18
N SER A 73 -10.31 -14.83 -14.95
CA SER A 73 -9.50 -15.28 -13.82
C SER A 73 -10.31 -15.12 -12.54
N GLU A 74 -9.69 -15.39 -11.39
CA GLU A 74 -10.29 -15.07 -10.11
C GLU A 74 -10.74 -13.59 -10.02
N ARG A 75 -10.12 -12.68 -10.75
CA ARG A 75 -10.35 -11.23 -10.67
C ARG A 75 -10.93 -10.63 -11.93
N MET A 76 -10.77 -11.30 -13.06
CA MET A 76 -11.24 -10.84 -14.35
C MET A 76 -12.54 -11.53 -14.70
N VAL A 77 -13.62 -10.76 -14.79
CA VAL A 77 -14.90 -11.26 -15.29
C VAL A 77 -14.75 -11.78 -16.73
N PRO A 78 -15.59 -12.74 -17.16
CA PRO A 78 -15.54 -13.31 -18.50
C PRO A 78 -15.56 -12.20 -19.56
N THR A 79 -14.46 -12.09 -20.31
CA THR A 79 -14.24 -11.03 -21.27
C THR A 79 -13.95 -11.63 -22.65
N ALA A 80 -14.87 -11.44 -23.59
CA ALA A 80 -14.67 -11.85 -24.97
C ALA A 80 -13.59 -11.02 -25.65
N LEU A 81 -12.60 -11.69 -26.23
CA LEU A 81 -11.43 -11.06 -26.82
C LEU A 81 -11.65 -10.66 -28.29
N ASN A 82 -10.95 -9.61 -28.71
CA ASN A 82 -10.93 -9.18 -30.11
C ASN A 82 -9.80 -9.90 -30.86
N GLN A 83 -10.13 -10.73 -31.85
CA GLN A 83 -9.12 -11.45 -32.61
C GLN A 83 -8.35 -10.50 -33.54
N ASN A 84 -7.04 -10.35 -33.32
CA ASN A 84 -6.15 -9.58 -34.19
C ASN A 84 -5.50 -10.49 -35.24
N SER A 85 -5.14 -11.71 -34.84
CA SER A 85 -4.55 -12.74 -35.69
C SER A 85 -4.92 -14.15 -35.18
N PRO A 86 -4.54 -15.22 -35.90
CA PRO A 86 -4.65 -16.61 -35.43
C PRO A 86 -4.26 -16.90 -33.98
N THR A 87 -3.27 -16.20 -33.43
CA THR A 87 -2.72 -16.44 -32.08
C THR A 87 -2.56 -15.16 -31.28
N GLU A 88 -3.14 -14.05 -31.74
CA GLU A 88 -3.03 -12.75 -31.07
C GLU A 88 -4.40 -12.11 -30.93
N PHE A 89 -4.70 -11.65 -29.72
CA PHE A 89 -6.00 -11.14 -29.35
C PHE A 89 -5.86 -9.86 -28.52
N GLY A 90 -6.66 -8.84 -28.81
CA GLY A 90 -6.77 -7.64 -28.00
C GLY A 90 -7.81 -7.81 -26.89
N ILE A 91 -7.49 -7.31 -25.70
CA ILE A 91 -8.46 -7.20 -24.60
C ILE A 91 -9.28 -5.92 -24.82
N PRO A 92 -10.62 -5.99 -24.92
CA PRO A 92 -11.47 -4.83 -25.15
C PRO A 92 -11.22 -3.69 -24.15
N GLN A 93 -11.35 -2.45 -24.61
CA GLN A 93 -11.19 -1.24 -23.79
C GLN A 93 -9.78 -1.04 -23.19
N THR A 94 -8.81 -1.88 -23.56
CA THR A 94 -7.41 -1.73 -23.21
C THR A 94 -6.54 -1.63 -24.47
N LYS A 95 -5.27 -1.24 -24.29
CA LYS A 95 -4.25 -1.34 -25.34
C LYS A 95 -3.52 -2.69 -25.32
N MET A 96 -3.90 -3.60 -24.42
CA MET A 96 -3.17 -4.86 -24.21
C MET A 96 -3.55 -5.87 -25.29
N THR A 97 -2.55 -6.57 -25.81
CA THR A 97 -2.78 -7.80 -26.57
C THR A 97 -2.14 -8.98 -25.85
N ILE A 98 -2.77 -10.13 -25.99
CA ILE A 98 -2.24 -11.41 -25.56
C ILE A 98 -1.80 -12.19 -26.79
N LYS A 99 -0.66 -12.86 -26.68
CA LYS A 99 -0.07 -13.63 -27.77
C LYS A 99 0.20 -15.05 -27.32
N PHE A 100 -0.43 -15.99 -27.99
CA PHE A 100 -0.23 -17.43 -27.77
C PHE A 100 0.96 -17.93 -28.57
N THR A 101 1.73 -18.81 -27.93
CA THR A 101 2.60 -19.76 -28.60
C THR A 101 1.85 -21.08 -28.72
N VAL A 102 1.86 -21.68 -29.91
CA VAL A 102 1.19 -22.97 -30.18
C VAL A 102 2.20 -24.03 -30.60
N ASP A 103 1.88 -25.30 -30.35
CA ASP A 103 2.64 -26.44 -30.85
C ASP A 103 2.29 -26.79 -32.31
N ALA A 104 2.91 -27.85 -32.84
CA ALA A 104 2.68 -28.33 -34.22
C ALA A 104 1.24 -28.82 -34.48
N SER A 105 0.48 -29.13 -33.42
CA SER A 105 -0.94 -29.50 -33.49
C SER A 105 -1.90 -28.32 -33.35
N GLY A 106 -1.37 -27.10 -33.13
CA GLY A 106 -2.17 -25.89 -32.94
C GLY A 106 -2.68 -25.71 -31.51
N HIS A 107 -2.20 -26.49 -30.55
CA HIS A 107 -2.54 -26.31 -29.14
C HIS A 107 -1.71 -25.20 -28.53
N GLY A 108 -2.35 -24.31 -27.77
CA GLY A 108 -1.65 -23.31 -26.98
C GLY A 108 -0.76 -23.95 -25.92
N VAL A 109 0.52 -23.58 -25.91
CA VAL A 109 1.52 -24.04 -24.92
C VAL A 109 1.89 -22.94 -23.93
N SER A 110 1.84 -21.68 -24.37
CA SER A 110 2.05 -20.53 -23.51
C SER A 110 1.36 -19.29 -24.05
N VAL A 111 1.19 -18.29 -23.19
CA VAL A 111 0.67 -16.96 -23.52
C VAL A 111 1.51 -15.89 -22.84
N VAL A 112 1.70 -14.77 -23.53
CA VAL A 112 2.35 -13.56 -23.01
C VAL A 112 1.47 -12.34 -23.23
N SER A 113 1.55 -11.35 -22.34
CA SER A 113 0.94 -10.04 -22.51
C SER A 113 1.94 -9.07 -23.16
N THR A 114 1.49 -8.18 -24.03
CA THR A 114 2.38 -7.17 -24.64
C THR A 114 2.95 -6.18 -23.64
N ASN A 115 2.29 -5.98 -22.51
CA ASN A 115 2.74 -5.05 -21.47
C ASN A 115 3.83 -5.65 -20.59
N ASP A 116 3.90 -6.99 -20.52
CA ASP A 116 4.96 -7.71 -19.85
C ASP A 116 5.34 -8.96 -20.65
N PRO A 117 6.14 -8.79 -21.72
CA PRO A 117 6.49 -9.90 -22.59
C PRO A 117 7.47 -10.89 -21.92
N ASN A 118 8.00 -10.55 -20.75
CA ASN A 118 8.95 -11.39 -20.02
C ASN A 118 8.25 -12.39 -19.08
N VAL A 119 6.99 -12.13 -18.71
CA VAL A 119 6.17 -13.06 -17.94
C VAL A 119 5.47 -14.03 -18.89
N ILE A 120 5.84 -15.30 -18.81
CA ILE A 120 5.34 -16.36 -19.69
C ILE A 120 4.41 -17.26 -18.89
N TYR A 121 3.11 -17.20 -19.21
CA TYR A 121 2.13 -18.10 -18.65
C TYR A 121 2.13 -19.39 -19.46
N LYS A 122 2.39 -20.54 -18.82
CA LYS A 122 2.37 -21.86 -19.46
C LYS A 122 1.03 -22.53 -19.25
N ARG A 123 0.55 -23.25 -20.25
CA ARG A 123 -0.68 -24.03 -20.12
C ARG A 123 -0.47 -25.13 -19.07
N THR A 124 -1.30 -25.14 -18.04
CA THR A 124 -1.22 -26.09 -16.92
C THR A 124 -2.43 -26.99 -16.79
N GLY A 125 -3.54 -26.70 -17.46
CA GLY A 125 -4.73 -27.53 -17.38
C GLY A 125 -5.82 -27.18 -18.39
N ASP A 126 -6.97 -27.80 -18.18
CA ASP A 126 -8.22 -27.46 -18.84
C ASP A 126 -8.72 -26.09 -18.35
N PRO A 127 -9.58 -25.41 -19.13
CA PRO A 127 -10.16 -24.14 -18.69
C PRO A 127 -10.89 -24.27 -17.36
N VAL A 128 -10.66 -23.29 -16.47
CA VAL A 128 -11.38 -23.13 -15.21
C VAL A 128 -12.44 -22.05 -15.37
N HIS A 129 -13.62 -22.28 -14.77
CA HIS A 129 -14.72 -21.33 -14.74
C HIS A 129 -15.02 -20.89 -13.31
N HIS A 130 -15.03 -19.58 -13.06
CA HIS A 130 -15.36 -18.98 -11.78
C HIS A 130 -16.83 -18.51 -11.76
N ILE A 131 -17.38 -18.39 -10.55
CA ILE A 131 -18.73 -17.86 -10.34
C ILE A 131 -18.68 -16.33 -10.42
N PHE A 132 -19.57 -15.73 -11.22
CA PHE A 132 -19.74 -14.30 -11.34
C PHE A 132 -21.22 -13.91 -11.32
N HIS A 133 -21.63 -13.12 -10.33
CA HIS A 133 -22.98 -12.59 -10.25
C HIS A 133 -23.24 -11.49 -11.30
N ASP A 134 -24.49 -11.35 -11.72
CA ASP A 134 -24.92 -10.34 -12.68
C ASP A 134 -25.29 -9.04 -11.98
N TYR A 135 -24.28 -8.22 -11.68
CA TYR A 135 -24.46 -6.95 -10.99
C TYR A 135 -25.06 -5.86 -11.90
N GLN A 136 -26.22 -5.34 -11.51
CA GLN A 136 -26.86 -4.18 -12.10
C GLN A 136 -26.38 -2.89 -11.41
N ARG A 137 -25.92 -1.93 -12.21
CA ARG A 137 -25.46 -0.62 -11.74
C ARG A 137 -26.62 0.38 -11.66
N SER A 138 -26.68 1.13 -10.57
CA SER A 138 -27.53 2.33 -10.39
C SER A 138 -26.70 3.46 -9.81
N GLU A 139 -27.13 4.71 -10.00
CA GLU A 139 -26.42 5.91 -9.56
C GLU A 139 -27.39 6.88 -8.90
N PHE A 140 -26.97 7.49 -7.79
CA PHE A 140 -27.79 8.37 -6.97
C PHE A 140 -27.01 9.59 -6.51
N MET A 141 -27.74 10.69 -6.29
CA MET A 141 -27.27 11.87 -5.55
C MET A 141 -28.03 11.92 -4.23
N ILE A 142 -27.45 11.37 -3.17
CA ILE A 142 -28.09 11.22 -1.86
C ILE A 142 -27.96 12.51 -1.06
N PRO A 143 -29.06 13.16 -0.63
CA PRO A 143 -28.99 14.34 0.23
C PRO A 143 -28.60 13.97 1.67
N MET A 144 -27.60 14.66 2.20
CA MET A 144 -27.20 14.60 3.60
C MET A 144 -28.07 15.55 4.45
N ARG A 145 -27.92 15.54 5.77
CA ARG A 145 -28.69 16.38 6.72
C ARG A 145 -28.58 17.88 6.47
N ASP A 146 -27.50 18.34 5.85
CA ASP A 146 -27.28 19.74 5.49
C ASP A 146 -27.75 20.09 4.05
N GLY A 147 -28.33 19.12 3.35
CA GLY A 147 -28.85 19.26 2.00
C GLY A 147 -27.83 19.10 0.88
N ILE A 148 -26.53 18.97 1.19
CA ILE A 148 -25.50 18.63 0.21
C ILE A 148 -25.72 17.20 -0.27
N LYS A 149 -25.52 16.97 -1.57
CA LYS A 149 -25.71 15.65 -2.16
C LYS A 149 -24.41 14.94 -2.45
N LEU A 150 -24.31 13.69 -2.00
CA LEU A 150 -23.19 12.80 -2.30
C LEU A 150 -23.53 11.87 -3.46
N HIS A 151 -22.59 11.72 -4.38
CA HIS A 151 -22.69 10.80 -5.51
C HIS A 151 -22.39 9.37 -5.06
N ILE A 152 -23.33 8.47 -5.29
CA ILE A 152 -23.27 7.07 -4.87
C ILE A 152 -23.58 6.16 -6.06
N VAL A 153 -22.73 5.16 -6.28
CA VAL A 153 -22.95 4.06 -7.23
C VAL A 153 -23.31 2.80 -6.45
N VAL A 154 -24.40 2.15 -6.86
CA VAL A 154 -24.90 0.89 -6.27
C VAL A 154 -24.82 -0.22 -7.31
N LEU A 155 -24.16 -1.32 -6.97
CA LEU A 155 -24.17 -2.58 -7.72
C LEU A 155 -25.02 -3.60 -6.95
N LYS A 156 -26.15 -4.01 -7.53
CA LYS A 156 -27.02 -5.04 -6.96
C LYS A 156 -27.01 -6.29 -7.85
N PRO A 157 -26.77 -7.50 -7.32
CA PRO A 157 -26.84 -8.72 -8.11
C PRO A 157 -28.29 -9.02 -8.52
N ALA A 158 -28.51 -9.27 -9.82
CA ALA A 158 -29.83 -9.57 -10.39
C ALA A 158 -30.23 -11.04 -10.25
N ASP A 159 -29.24 -11.91 -10.04
CA ASP A 159 -29.38 -13.36 -9.96
C ASP A 159 -29.60 -13.89 -8.54
N ILE A 160 -29.57 -13.02 -7.52
CA ILE A 160 -29.84 -13.37 -6.12
C ILE A 160 -31.20 -12.78 -5.70
N ALA A 161 -32.16 -13.66 -5.41
CA ALA A 161 -33.54 -13.27 -5.09
C ALA A 161 -33.80 -12.96 -3.61
N VAL A 162 -32.90 -13.36 -2.70
CA VAL A 162 -33.05 -13.13 -1.26
C VAL A 162 -32.60 -11.71 -0.88
N PRO A 163 -33.11 -11.13 0.22
CA PRO A 163 -32.61 -9.85 0.72
C PRO A 163 -31.13 -9.91 1.07
N LEU A 164 -30.35 -8.91 0.64
CA LEU A 164 -28.89 -8.85 0.82
C LEU A 164 -28.46 -7.66 1.68
N PRO A 165 -27.35 -7.77 2.41
CA PRO A 165 -26.76 -6.62 3.10
C PRO A 165 -26.01 -5.70 2.14
N PHE A 166 -25.79 -4.47 2.59
CA PHE A 166 -24.89 -3.54 1.91
C PHE A 166 -23.44 -3.81 2.30
N LEU A 167 -22.55 -3.78 1.31
CA LEU A 167 -21.10 -3.64 1.52
C LEU A 167 -20.69 -2.29 0.96
N VAL A 168 -20.31 -1.37 1.83
CA VAL A 168 -20.13 0.05 1.50
C VAL A 168 -18.65 0.42 1.54
N GLN A 169 -18.19 1.12 0.51
CA GLN A 169 -16.91 1.81 0.48
C GLN A 169 -17.17 3.29 0.17
N ARG A 170 -16.75 4.18 1.04
CA ARG A 170 -16.69 5.62 0.75
C ARG A 170 -15.25 5.96 0.31
N THR A 171 -15.09 6.91 -0.60
CA THR A 171 -13.76 7.23 -1.14
C THR A 171 -13.66 8.65 -1.67
N PRO A 172 -12.49 9.29 -1.57
CA PRO A 172 -12.22 10.55 -2.26
C PRO A 172 -11.59 10.34 -3.65
N TYR A 173 -11.51 9.09 -4.14
CA TYR A 173 -10.80 8.69 -5.37
C TYR A 173 -11.72 8.40 -6.58
N GLY A 174 -13.03 8.61 -6.44
CA GLY A 174 -13.96 8.53 -7.56
C GLY A 174 -14.65 7.17 -7.65
N CYS A 175 -15.96 7.18 -7.77
CA CYS A 175 -16.78 5.97 -7.87
C CYS A 175 -17.38 5.72 -9.25
N ASP A 176 -17.21 6.63 -10.23
CA ASP A 176 -17.98 6.56 -11.48
C ASP A 176 -17.71 5.28 -12.29
N ASP A 177 -16.46 4.82 -12.30
CA ASP A 177 -16.03 3.60 -12.99
C ASP A 177 -16.37 2.30 -12.22
N THR A 178 -17.05 2.42 -11.07
CA THR A 178 -17.55 1.27 -10.31
C THR A 178 -18.47 0.43 -11.18
N SER A 179 -18.02 -0.80 -11.41
CA SER A 179 -18.63 -1.79 -12.28
C SER A 179 -18.45 -3.19 -11.70
N ARG A 180 -19.21 -4.16 -12.23
CA ARG A 180 -19.02 -5.59 -11.95
C ARG A 180 -17.54 -5.99 -12.09
N GLY A 181 -16.88 -5.58 -13.17
CA GLY A 181 -15.46 -5.87 -13.41
C GLY A 181 -14.56 -5.31 -12.32
N SER A 182 -14.74 -4.05 -11.91
CA SER A 182 -13.93 -3.45 -10.84
C SER A 182 -14.15 -4.10 -9.47
N PHE A 183 -15.38 -4.53 -9.15
CA PHE A 183 -15.66 -5.16 -7.86
C PHE A 183 -15.01 -6.55 -7.77
N PHE A 184 -15.13 -7.38 -8.81
CA PHE A 184 -14.40 -8.65 -8.88
C PHE A 184 -12.89 -8.45 -8.96
N GLY A 185 -12.41 -7.39 -9.63
CA GLY A 185 -11.00 -7.07 -9.71
C GLY A 185 -10.38 -6.77 -8.35
N GLY A 186 -11.05 -5.93 -7.56
CA GLY A 186 -10.56 -5.49 -6.26
C GLY A 186 -10.86 -6.45 -5.10
N ARG A 187 -12.05 -7.05 -5.06
CA ARG A 187 -12.55 -7.85 -3.92
C ARG A 187 -13.27 -9.12 -4.40
N PRO A 188 -12.56 -10.07 -5.04
CA PRO A 188 -13.20 -11.19 -5.73
C PRO A 188 -14.00 -12.10 -4.81
N GLU A 189 -13.51 -12.39 -3.61
CA GLU A 189 -14.20 -13.25 -2.63
C GLU A 189 -15.51 -12.61 -2.14
N LEU A 190 -15.48 -11.32 -1.81
CA LEU A 190 -16.69 -10.57 -1.41
C LEU A 190 -17.68 -10.42 -2.58
N ALA A 191 -17.18 -10.16 -3.79
CA ALA A 191 -18.03 -10.07 -4.97
C ALA A 191 -18.77 -11.38 -5.27
N ARG A 192 -18.12 -12.53 -5.06
CA ARG A 192 -18.72 -13.88 -5.15
C ARG A 192 -19.67 -14.22 -4.02
N ALA A 193 -19.43 -13.69 -2.83
CA ALA A 193 -20.26 -13.96 -1.66
C ALA A 193 -21.64 -13.25 -1.74
N GLY A 194 -21.82 -12.33 -2.69
CA GLY A 194 -23.10 -11.67 -2.97
C GLY A 194 -23.46 -10.60 -1.95
N TYR A 195 -23.29 -9.33 -2.33
CA TYR A 195 -23.66 -8.15 -1.52
C TYR A 195 -24.33 -7.12 -2.42
N ILE A 196 -25.08 -6.17 -1.84
CA ILE A 196 -25.35 -4.91 -2.53
C ILE A 196 -24.11 -4.03 -2.33
N TYR A 197 -23.23 -3.97 -3.33
CA TYR A 197 -22.01 -3.18 -3.23
C TYR A 197 -22.31 -1.70 -3.48
N VAL A 198 -21.78 -0.83 -2.63
CA VAL A 198 -22.00 0.62 -2.71
C VAL A 198 -20.66 1.33 -2.70
N CYS A 199 -20.40 2.16 -3.72
CA CYS A 199 -19.27 3.08 -3.73
C CYS A 199 -19.79 4.52 -3.62
N GLY A 200 -19.28 5.30 -2.67
CA GLY A 200 -19.66 6.71 -2.50
C GLY A 200 -18.50 7.69 -2.62
N ASP A 201 -18.65 8.70 -3.49
CA ASP A 201 -17.76 9.85 -3.52
C ASP A 201 -17.97 10.69 -2.26
N ILE A 202 -16.93 10.95 -1.47
CA ILE A 202 -17.09 11.80 -0.29
C ILE A 202 -17.32 13.27 -0.68
N ARG A 203 -17.76 14.04 0.31
CA ARG A 203 -18.08 15.46 0.20
C ARG A 203 -16.99 16.26 -0.53
N GLY A 204 -17.41 16.97 -1.56
CA GLY A 204 -16.57 17.86 -2.38
C GLY A 204 -15.64 17.18 -3.38
N ARG A 205 -15.63 15.84 -3.47
CA ARG A 205 -14.83 15.06 -4.42
C ARG A 205 -15.67 14.56 -5.58
N PHE A 206 -15.07 14.50 -6.77
CA PHE A 206 -15.69 14.00 -7.99
C PHE A 206 -17.09 14.59 -8.24
N LYS A 207 -18.12 13.75 -8.30
CA LYS A 207 -19.51 14.17 -8.57
C LYS A 207 -20.25 14.67 -7.32
N SER A 208 -19.69 14.47 -6.12
CA SER A 208 -20.28 14.96 -4.88
C SER A 208 -20.22 16.48 -4.76
N GLU A 209 -21.30 17.03 -4.22
CA GLU A 209 -21.41 18.44 -3.85
C GLU A 209 -20.62 18.74 -2.57
N GLY A 210 -20.59 20.01 -2.15
CA GLY A 210 -19.90 20.45 -0.93
C GLY A 210 -18.40 20.72 -1.12
N GLN A 211 -17.70 20.81 0.02
CA GLN A 211 -16.27 21.15 0.09
C GLN A 211 -15.46 19.97 0.64
N PHE A 212 -14.40 19.62 -0.09
CA PHE A 212 -13.43 18.63 0.36
C PHE A 212 -12.53 19.24 1.46
N VAL A 213 -12.29 18.46 2.49
CA VAL A 213 -11.33 18.75 3.57
C VAL A 213 -10.54 17.47 3.77
N MET A 214 -9.21 17.53 3.60
CA MET A 214 -8.32 16.40 3.86
C MET A 214 -8.50 15.92 5.31
N SER A 215 -8.70 14.61 5.48
CA SER A 215 -8.98 13.94 6.77
C SER A 215 -9.84 14.81 7.68
N ARG A 216 -11.09 15.05 7.25
CA ARG A 216 -12.00 15.99 7.90
C ARG A 216 -12.13 15.64 9.40
N PRO A 217 -11.84 16.59 10.32
CA PRO A 217 -11.98 16.35 11.76
C PRO A 217 -13.40 15.97 12.20
N GLN A 218 -13.51 15.01 13.11
CA GLN A 218 -14.14 15.17 14.42
C GLN A 218 -15.01 16.43 14.63
N VAL A 219 -16.34 16.37 14.51
CA VAL A 219 -17.22 17.40 15.07
C VAL A 219 -17.93 16.92 16.34
N ASP A 220 -18.49 17.86 17.12
CA ASP A 220 -19.36 17.51 18.25
C ASP A 220 -20.74 17.06 17.75
N HIS A 221 -21.02 15.76 17.87
CA HIS A 221 -22.28 15.15 17.44
C HIS A 221 -23.51 15.53 18.27
N HIS A 222 -23.36 16.31 19.36
CA HIS A 222 -24.50 16.93 20.03
C HIS A 222 -25.15 18.03 19.17
N ASP A 223 -24.40 18.67 18.26
CA ASP A 223 -24.97 19.56 17.26
C ASP A 223 -25.49 18.76 16.06
N ARG A 224 -26.82 18.64 15.97
CA ARG A 224 -27.51 17.92 14.88
C ARG A 224 -27.26 18.49 13.48
N LYS A 225 -26.69 19.69 13.36
CA LYS A 225 -26.32 20.30 12.08
C LYS A 225 -24.84 20.16 11.74
N ALA A 226 -24.02 19.67 12.67
CA ALA A 226 -22.62 19.42 12.40
C ALA A 226 -22.47 18.29 11.38
N VAL A 227 -21.40 18.37 10.59
CA VAL A 227 -21.13 17.48 9.47
C VAL A 227 -19.65 17.11 9.44
N ASP A 228 -19.42 15.81 9.39
CA ASP A 228 -18.17 15.11 9.22
C ASP A 228 -18.39 13.78 8.48
N GLU A 229 -17.38 12.91 8.50
CA GLU A 229 -17.44 11.66 7.76
C GLU A 229 -18.33 10.59 8.43
N SER A 230 -18.44 10.57 9.77
CA SER A 230 -19.38 9.71 10.48
C SER A 230 -20.84 10.10 10.16
N THR A 231 -21.15 11.38 10.23
CA THR A 231 -22.51 11.89 9.97
C THR A 231 -22.96 11.74 8.50
N ASP A 232 -22.08 11.99 7.54
CA ASP A 232 -22.34 11.71 6.12
C ASP A 232 -22.53 10.19 5.87
N THR A 233 -21.83 9.35 6.64
CA THR A 233 -22.00 7.89 6.61
C THR A 233 -23.36 7.48 7.15
N TYR A 234 -23.78 8.02 8.29
CA TYR A 234 -25.08 7.76 8.90
C TYR A 234 -26.22 8.07 7.92
N ASP A 235 -26.20 9.25 7.32
CA ASP A 235 -27.25 9.72 6.40
C ASP A 235 -27.29 8.87 5.11
N THR A 236 -26.12 8.44 4.63
CA THR A 236 -26.01 7.51 3.50
C THR A 236 -26.69 6.17 3.80
N VAL A 237 -26.42 5.57 4.96
CA VAL A 237 -27.02 4.29 5.37
C VAL A 237 -28.54 4.42 5.52
N ASP A 238 -29.01 5.45 6.21
CA ASP A 238 -30.45 5.71 6.40
C ASP A 238 -31.19 5.83 5.05
N TRP A 239 -30.58 6.50 4.07
CA TRP A 239 -31.15 6.62 2.74
C TRP A 239 -31.15 5.28 1.98
N LEU A 240 -30.04 4.53 2.00
CA LEU A 240 -29.92 3.24 1.30
C LEU A 240 -30.99 2.25 1.76
N LEU A 241 -31.21 2.15 3.08
CA LEU A 241 -32.21 1.26 3.67
C LEU A 241 -33.62 1.52 3.16
N LYS A 242 -33.98 2.80 2.96
CA LYS A 242 -35.32 3.23 2.52
C LYS A 242 -35.52 3.10 1.01
N ASN A 243 -34.46 3.25 0.22
CA ASN A 243 -34.58 3.47 -1.23
C ASN A 243 -34.08 2.29 -2.08
N VAL A 244 -33.14 1.47 -1.59
CA VAL A 244 -32.64 0.32 -2.34
C VAL A 244 -33.41 -0.94 -1.96
N GLN A 245 -34.27 -1.42 -2.85
CA GLN A 245 -35.15 -2.57 -2.59
C GLN A 245 -34.37 -3.88 -2.44
N GLY A 246 -34.91 -4.82 -1.67
CA GLY A 246 -34.31 -6.14 -1.46
C GLY A 246 -33.04 -6.12 -0.62
N ASN A 247 -32.90 -5.13 0.26
CA ASN A 247 -31.86 -5.13 1.28
C ASN A 247 -32.36 -5.86 2.56
N ASN A 248 -31.44 -6.43 3.35
CA ASN A 248 -31.76 -7.15 4.59
C ASN A 248 -31.69 -6.28 5.86
N GLY A 249 -31.52 -4.96 5.71
CA GLY A 249 -31.42 -4.03 6.82
C GLY A 249 -30.05 -3.89 7.48
N ARG A 250 -29.00 -4.55 6.96
CA ARG A 250 -27.63 -4.49 7.49
C ARG A 250 -26.65 -3.86 6.49
N ALA A 251 -25.65 -3.16 7.01
CA ALA A 251 -24.54 -2.58 6.25
C ALA A 251 -23.21 -2.95 6.92
N GLY A 252 -22.21 -3.23 6.11
CA GLY A 252 -20.81 -3.24 6.57
C GLY A 252 -19.95 -2.31 5.72
N PHE A 253 -18.87 -1.82 6.31
CA PHE A 253 -17.96 -0.88 5.66
C PHE A 253 -16.59 -1.49 5.48
N VAL A 254 -15.98 -1.22 4.32
CA VAL A 254 -14.64 -1.69 3.99
C VAL A 254 -13.91 -0.65 3.17
N GLY A 255 -12.60 -0.51 3.39
CA GLY A 255 -11.78 0.40 2.61
C GLY A 255 -10.32 0.30 2.97
N THR A 256 -9.46 0.75 2.06
CA THR A 256 -8.01 0.83 2.21
C THR A 256 -7.55 2.28 2.19
N SER A 257 -6.59 2.69 3.03
CA SER A 257 -6.07 4.09 3.09
C SER A 257 -7.12 5.08 3.59
N TYR A 258 -7.35 6.18 2.87
CA TYR A 258 -8.45 7.11 3.11
C TYR A 258 -9.83 6.40 3.16
N PRO A 259 -10.19 5.49 2.23
CA PRO A 259 -11.34 4.61 2.42
C PRO A 259 -11.32 3.76 3.71
N GLY A 260 -10.15 3.38 4.21
CA GLY A 260 -9.98 2.71 5.51
C GLY A 260 -10.33 3.65 6.66
N PHE A 261 -9.80 4.88 6.65
CA PHE A 261 -10.23 5.96 7.55
C PHE A 261 -11.76 6.11 7.52
N LEU A 262 -12.35 6.20 6.33
CA LEU A 262 -13.81 6.32 6.16
C LEU A 262 -14.59 5.08 6.63
N ALA A 263 -13.98 3.90 6.66
CA ALA A 263 -14.58 2.70 7.22
C ALA A 263 -14.54 2.71 8.74
N MET A 264 -13.47 3.22 9.36
CA MET A 264 -13.40 3.43 10.81
C MET A 264 -14.41 4.49 11.25
N GLU A 265 -14.53 5.58 10.48
CA GLU A 265 -15.53 6.63 10.67
C GLU A 265 -16.98 6.11 10.68
N ALA A 266 -17.25 5.04 9.93
CA ALA A 266 -18.56 4.39 9.95
C ALA A 266 -18.87 3.67 11.28
N GLY A 267 -17.84 3.40 12.08
CA GLY A 267 -17.92 2.79 13.41
C GLY A 267 -18.06 3.79 14.57
N ILE A 268 -17.80 5.08 14.32
CA ILE A 268 -17.96 6.16 15.31
C ILE A 268 -19.39 6.72 15.19
N ASP A 269 -20.13 6.77 16.30
CA ASP A 269 -21.57 7.12 16.34
C ASP A 269 -22.40 6.48 15.19
N PRO A 270 -22.32 5.14 15.04
CA PRO A 270 -22.76 4.45 13.84
C PRO A 270 -24.29 4.47 13.69
N HIS A 271 -24.77 4.45 12.44
CA HIS A 271 -26.17 4.09 12.19
C HIS A 271 -26.46 2.68 12.74
N PRO A 272 -27.60 2.41 13.40
CA PRO A 272 -27.88 1.08 13.98
C PRO A 272 -27.91 -0.11 13.01
N ALA A 273 -27.81 0.14 11.71
CA ALA A 273 -27.74 -0.87 10.66
C ALA A 273 -26.30 -1.25 10.30
N VAL A 274 -25.30 -0.49 10.75
CA VAL A 274 -23.90 -0.86 10.63
C VAL A 274 -23.63 -2.03 11.58
N LYS A 275 -23.10 -3.14 11.03
CA LYS A 275 -22.90 -4.39 11.77
C LYS A 275 -21.49 -4.96 11.67
N ALA A 276 -20.66 -4.41 10.79
CA ALA A 276 -19.25 -4.78 10.64
C ALA A 276 -18.48 -3.66 9.95
N VAL A 277 -17.28 -3.36 10.42
CA VAL A 277 -16.33 -2.49 9.72
C VAL A 277 -15.00 -3.21 9.55
N SER A 278 -14.37 -3.08 8.39
CA SER A 278 -12.99 -3.51 8.16
C SER A 278 -12.19 -2.32 7.62
N PRO A 279 -11.66 -1.48 8.53
CA PRO A 279 -10.68 -0.46 8.19
C PRO A 279 -9.34 -1.14 7.87
N GLN A 280 -8.76 -0.83 6.72
CA GLN A 280 -7.54 -1.49 6.22
C GLN A 280 -6.50 -0.42 5.90
N ALA A 281 -5.34 -0.43 6.55
CA ALA A 281 -4.38 0.66 6.54
C ALA A 281 -5.07 2.04 6.61
N PRO A 282 -5.88 2.29 7.65
CA PRO A 282 -6.62 3.52 7.78
C PRO A 282 -5.69 4.67 8.18
N MET A 283 -5.95 5.87 7.64
CA MET A 283 -5.31 7.11 8.07
C MET A 283 -5.87 7.49 9.47
N ILE A 284 -5.23 7.07 10.56
CA ILE A 284 -5.72 7.31 11.93
C ILE A 284 -5.08 8.57 12.50
N ASP A 285 -3.75 8.66 12.46
CA ASP A 285 -3.03 9.88 12.84
C ASP A 285 -1.94 10.22 11.81
N VAL A 286 -2.35 11.09 10.89
CA VAL A 286 -1.51 11.60 9.80
C VAL A 286 -0.28 12.40 10.24
N TRP A 287 -0.15 12.72 11.53
CA TRP A 287 1.03 13.41 12.09
C TRP A 287 1.92 12.49 12.93
N MET A 288 1.34 11.54 13.68
CA MET A 288 2.13 10.66 14.55
C MET A 288 2.92 9.62 13.75
N GLY A 289 2.30 8.97 12.76
CA GLY A 289 2.98 7.89 12.03
C GLY A 289 2.30 7.36 10.77
N ASP A 290 1.27 8.04 10.24
CA ASP A 290 0.69 7.74 8.92
C ASP A 290 1.24 8.73 7.85
N ASP A 291 0.39 9.25 6.98
CA ASP A 291 0.76 9.85 5.70
C ASP A 291 1.76 11.01 5.71
N PHE A 292 1.57 11.99 6.60
CA PHE A 292 2.21 13.31 6.44
C PHE A 292 3.41 13.50 7.34
N PHE A 293 3.41 12.95 8.54
CA PHE A 293 4.55 13.00 9.43
C PHE A 293 4.72 11.69 10.18
N HIS A 294 5.97 11.38 10.53
CA HIS A 294 6.30 10.33 11.49
C HIS A 294 7.11 10.94 12.63
N ASN A 295 6.60 10.86 13.86
CA ASN A 295 7.19 11.50 15.04
C ASN A 295 7.64 12.95 14.80
N GLY A 296 6.85 13.69 14.01
CA GLY A 296 7.09 15.07 13.60
C GLY A 296 8.05 15.30 12.43
N ALA A 297 8.66 14.25 11.85
CA ALA A 297 9.39 14.33 10.60
C ALA A 297 8.43 14.38 9.41
N PHE A 298 8.47 15.43 8.58
CA PHE A 298 7.51 15.60 7.50
C PHE A 298 7.88 14.77 6.27
N ARG A 299 6.93 13.99 5.77
CA ARG A 299 7.05 13.18 4.56
C ARG A 299 6.95 14.05 3.30
N GLN A 300 7.99 14.83 3.03
CA GLN A 300 8.10 15.81 1.94
C GLN A 300 7.57 15.34 0.58
N THR A 301 8.07 14.23 0.01
CA THR A 301 7.59 13.77 -1.30
C THR A 301 6.12 13.39 -1.25
N TYR A 302 5.70 12.67 -0.20
CA TYR A 302 4.34 12.18 -0.05
C TYR A 302 3.37 13.35 0.16
N GLY A 303 3.61 14.18 1.17
CA GLY A 303 2.78 15.34 1.50
C GLY A 303 2.72 16.38 0.37
N TYR A 304 3.81 16.55 -0.42
CA TYR A 304 3.75 17.37 -1.63
C TYR A 304 2.86 16.72 -2.69
N ASP A 305 3.14 15.47 -3.07
CA ASP A 305 2.49 14.79 -4.19
C ASP A 305 1.02 14.48 -3.92
N TYR A 306 0.70 13.92 -2.75
CA TYR A 306 -0.65 13.49 -2.39
C TYR A 306 -1.59 14.68 -2.26
N VAL A 307 -1.19 15.74 -1.55
CA VAL A 307 -2.01 16.97 -1.46
C VAL A 307 -2.18 17.63 -2.82
N PHE A 308 -1.15 17.65 -3.67
CA PHE A 308 -1.31 18.13 -5.04
C PHE A 308 -2.34 17.29 -5.80
N GLY A 309 -2.22 15.95 -5.74
CA GLY A 309 -3.13 15.03 -6.40
C GLY A 309 -4.59 15.15 -5.94
N MET A 310 -4.80 15.49 -4.67
CA MET A 310 -6.12 15.57 -4.04
C MET A 310 -6.76 16.95 -4.04
N GLU A 311 -5.99 18.04 -4.02
CA GLU A 311 -6.51 19.40 -3.85
C GLU A 311 -6.35 20.29 -5.10
N ALA A 312 -5.58 19.86 -6.12
CA ALA A 312 -5.44 20.60 -7.38
C ALA A 312 -6.72 20.63 -8.22
N SER A 313 -7.58 19.63 -8.08
CA SER A 313 -8.90 19.58 -8.73
C SER A 313 -9.88 18.72 -7.91
N LYS A 314 -11.15 18.65 -8.33
CA LYS A 314 -12.12 17.72 -7.75
C LYS A 314 -11.85 16.24 -8.09
N GLN A 315 -10.98 15.98 -9.07
CA GLN A 315 -10.57 14.64 -9.49
C GLN A 315 -9.12 14.40 -9.05
N GLN A 316 -8.58 13.20 -9.29
CA GLN A 316 -7.16 12.95 -9.10
C GLN A 316 -6.33 13.68 -10.17
N THR A 317 -5.21 14.24 -9.75
CA THR A 317 -4.27 14.96 -10.62
C THR A 317 -2.91 14.29 -10.53
N GLU A 318 -2.31 13.97 -11.68
CA GLU A 318 -0.96 13.40 -11.71
C GLU A 318 0.09 14.45 -11.36
N VAL A 319 1.13 14.01 -10.66
CA VAL A 319 2.26 14.85 -10.26
C VAL A 319 3.43 14.60 -11.21
N SER A 320 4.12 15.68 -11.61
CA SER A 320 5.32 15.60 -12.42
C SER A 320 6.40 16.53 -11.88
N TYR A 321 7.61 16.00 -11.74
CA TYR A 321 8.80 16.78 -11.41
C TYR A 321 9.46 17.42 -12.64
N GLY A 322 8.90 17.17 -13.83
CA GLY A 322 9.43 17.68 -15.10
C GLY A 322 10.55 16.81 -15.66
N LYS A 323 11.42 17.44 -16.43
CA LYS A 323 12.54 16.78 -17.10
C LYS A 323 13.84 17.50 -16.79
N ASP A 324 14.92 16.73 -16.67
CA ASP A 324 16.27 17.24 -16.50
C ASP A 324 16.79 17.93 -17.76
N LYS A 325 18.01 18.49 -17.66
CA LYS A 325 18.72 19.16 -18.77
C LYS A 325 18.95 18.27 -20.00
N ASP A 326 18.91 16.94 -19.84
CA ASP A 326 19.14 15.95 -20.88
C ASP A 326 17.80 15.38 -21.41
N GLY A 327 16.66 15.90 -20.94
CA GLY A 327 15.31 15.53 -21.37
C GLY A 327 14.74 14.27 -20.73
N LYS A 328 15.41 13.71 -19.71
CA LYS A 328 14.96 12.55 -18.92
C LYS A 328 14.05 12.99 -17.78
N PRO A 329 13.21 12.11 -17.19
CA PRO A 329 12.47 12.45 -15.98
C PRO A 329 13.39 12.98 -14.88
N GLU A 330 13.02 14.10 -14.26
CA GLU A 330 13.80 14.70 -13.18
C GLU A 330 13.87 13.77 -11.97
N ASP A 331 15.05 13.66 -11.36
CA ASP A 331 15.26 12.88 -10.13
C ASP A 331 14.66 13.64 -8.95
N GLY A 332 13.66 13.07 -8.28
CA GLY A 332 13.04 13.64 -7.08
C GLY A 332 14.06 14.05 -6.02
N TYR A 333 15.16 13.30 -5.86
CA TYR A 333 16.23 13.70 -4.96
C TYR A 333 16.81 15.07 -5.34
N ASN A 334 17.15 15.30 -6.61
CA ASN A 334 17.67 16.59 -7.06
C ASN A 334 16.57 17.67 -7.01
N TYR A 335 15.35 17.32 -7.42
CA TYR A 335 14.20 18.22 -7.43
C TYR A 335 14.00 18.89 -6.07
N PHE A 336 13.88 18.11 -4.99
CA PHE A 336 13.65 18.66 -3.65
C PHE A 336 14.91 19.30 -3.07
N LEU A 337 16.11 18.75 -3.33
CA LEU A 337 17.36 19.26 -2.79
C LEU A 337 17.69 20.67 -3.31
N GLU A 338 17.53 20.91 -4.61
CA GLU A 338 17.75 22.21 -5.25
C GLU A 338 16.71 23.26 -4.83
N ARG A 339 15.52 22.81 -4.41
CA ARG A 339 14.43 23.70 -4.02
C ARG A 339 14.61 24.20 -2.60
N GLY A 340 15.12 23.38 -1.70
CA GLY A 340 15.50 23.76 -0.35
C GLY A 340 14.53 23.20 0.69
N SER A 341 13.67 24.07 1.23
CA SER A 341 12.60 23.74 2.18
C SER A 341 11.24 23.61 1.50
N PHE A 342 10.27 22.99 2.18
CA PHE A 342 8.92 22.79 1.66
C PHE A 342 8.24 24.09 1.20
N ALA A 343 8.44 25.20 1.92
CA ALA A 343 7.92 26.51 1.51
C ALA A 343 8.48 26.97 0.15
N GLN A 344 9.72 26.62 -0.18
CA GLN A 344 10.28 26.87 -1.51
C GLN A 344 9.70 25.93 -2.55
N ASP A 345 9.37 24.68 -2.20
CA ASP A 345 8.66 23.77 -3.10
C ASP A 345 7.30 24.31 -3.51
N VAL A 346 6.50 24.73 -2.52
CA VAL A 346 5.19 25.36 -2.71
C VAL A 346 5.34 26.61 -3.57
N LYS A 347 6.29 27.50 -3.26
CA LYS A 347 6.51 28.74 -4.03
C LYS A 347 6.91 28.47 -5.48
N LYS A 348 7.83 27.53 -5.71
CA LYS A 348 8.34 27.19 -7.05
C LYS A 348 7.37 26.27 -7.82
N SER A 349 6.28 25.78 -7.21
CA SER A 349 5.25 24.97 -7.89
C SER A 349 4.44 25.77 -8.91
N GLY A 350 4.40 27.10 -8.76
CA GLY A 350 3.59 28.00 -9.59
C GLY A 350 2.14 28.15 -9.13
N ILE A 351 1.72 27.45 -8.07
CA ILE A 351 0.41 27.61 -7.44
C ILE A 351 0.37 28.95 -6.68
N LYS A 352 -0.51 29.86 -7.11
CA LYS A 352 -0.61 31.22 -6.54
C LYS A 352 -1.17 31.22 -5.12
N ASP A 353 -2.22 30.45 -4.89
CA ASP A 353 -2.87 30.27 -3.60
C ASP A 353 -2.61 28.82 -3.15
N PRO A 354 -1.70 28.60 -2.18
CA PRO A 354 -1.38 27.25 -1.75
C PRO A 354 -2.63 26.49 -1.29
N PHE A 355 -2.64 25.18 -1.57
CA PHE A 355 -3.73 24.30 -1.19
C PHE A 355 -3.96 24.33 0.33
N PRO A 356 -5.22 24.18 0.82
CA PRO A 356 -5.52 24.19 2.24
C PRO A 356 -4.60 23.30 3.08
N THR A 357 -4.32 22.07 2.66
CA THR A 357 -3.49 21.15 3.44
C THR A 357 -2.01 21.53 3.41
N TRP A 358 -1.49 22.05 2.28
CA TRP A 358 -0.14 22.63 2.25
C TRP A 358 0.02 23.81 3.21
N LYS A 359 -1.03 24.63 3.37
CA LYS A 359 -1.01 25.71 4.38
C LYS A 359 -0.98 25.14 5.80
N LEU A 360 -1.72 24.06 6.08
CA LEU A 360 -1.64 23.40 7.39
C LEU A 360 -0.21 22.94 7.71
N PHE A 361 0.51 22.33 6.77
CA PHE A 361 1.92 21.94 6.99
C PHE A 361 2.81 23.14 7.33
N LEU A 362 2.61 24.28 6.65
CA LEU A 362 3.40 25.49 6.86
C LEU A 362 3.06 26.20 8.16
N ASP A 363 1.78 26.22 8.55
CA ASP A 363 1.30 26.97 9.71
C ASP A 363 1.38 26.16 11.01
N HIS A 364 1.29 24.82 10.91
CA HIS A 364 1.21 23.89 12.04
C HIS A 364 2.26 22.76 11.89
N PRO A 365 3.57 23.04 12.03
CA PRO A 365 4.60 22.00 11.87
C PRO A 365 4.71 21.04 13.09
N SER A 366 4.06 21.34 14.20
CA SER A 366 4.08 20.59 15.47
C SER A 366 2.72 19.99 15.77
N TYR A 367 2.64 18.99 16.66
CA TYR A 367 1.39 18.30 17.00
C TYR A 367 0.49 19.14 17.91
N ASP A 368 -0.13 20.17 17.35
CA ASP A 368 -1.09 21.01 18.03
C ASP A 368 -2.54 20.54 17.81
N THR A 369 -3.51 21.38 18.19
CA THR A 369 -4.94 21.06 18.07
C THR A 369 -5.40 20.82 16.64
N VAL A 370 -4.70 21.33 15.62
CA VAL A 370 -5.05 21.08 14.22
C VAL A 370 -4.81 19.61 13.86
N TRP A 371 -3.69 19.03 14.28
CA TRP A 371 -3.40 17.62 14.01
C TRP A 371 -4.12 16.68 14.96
N SER A 372 -4.07 16.95 16.27
CA SER A 372 -4.74 16.08 17.26
C SER A 372 -6.27 16.02 17.09
N SER A 373 -6.93 17.06 16.56
CA SER A 373 -8.37 16.97 16.23
C SER A 373 -8.68 16.11 15.00
N ARG A 374 -7.67 15.72 14.22
CA ARG A 374 -7.78 14.77 13.09
C ARG A 374 -7.39 13.36 13.49
N GLY A 375 -6.71 13.18 14.63
CA GLY A 375 -6.36 11.88 15.17
C GLY A 375 -7.61 11.11 15.58
N VAL A 376 -7.98 10.11 14.77
CA VAL A 376 -9.19 9.29 14.96
C VAL A 376 -9.11 8.49 16.25
N GLU A 377 -7.91 8.12 16.69
CA GLU A 377 -7.65 7.36 17.91
C GLU A 377 -8.21 8.03 19.17
N ASN A 378 -8.40 9.35 19.15
CA ASN A 378 -9.00 10.12 20.26
C ASN A 378 -10.53 9.92 20.39
N HIS A 379 -11.15 9.23 19.44
CA HIS A 379 -12.58 8.94 19.38
C HIS A 379 -12.89 7.43 19.48
N LEU A 380 -11.87 6.57 19.65
CA LEU A 380 -12.00 5.12 19.72
C LEU A 380 -12.15 4.63 21.17
N ASP A 381 -13.16 5.13 21.89
CA ASP A 381 -13.40 4.82 23.31
C ASP A 381 -14.41 3.69 23.56
N THR A 382 -14.90 3.06 22.48
CA THR A 382 -15.84 1.93 22.53
C THR A 382 -15.79 1.10 21.25
N VAL A 383 -15.93 -0.23 21.38
CA VAL A 383 -16.19 -1.11 20.24
C VAL A 383 -17.69 -1.12 19.94
N ALA A 384 -18.17 -0.10 19.22
CA ALA A 384 -19.59 0.06 18.90
C ALA A 384 -20.09 -0.92 17.81
N VAL A 385 -19.19 -1.33 16.93
CA VAL A 385 -19.42 -2.27 15.83
C VAL A 385 -18.24 -3.25 15.83
N PRO A 386 -18.46 -4.54 15.51
CA PRO A 386 -17.36 -5.45 15.22
C PRO A 386 -16.38 -4.87 14.19
N THR A 387 -15.10 -4.85 14.52
CA THR A 387 -14.03 -4.19 13.76
C THR A 387 -12.96 -5.21 13.39
N LEU A 388 -12.66 -5.33 12.10
CA LEU A 388 -11.53 -6.12 11.59
C LEU A 388 -10.48 -5.18 10.99
N SER A 389 -9.55 -4.76 11.84
CA SER A 389 -8.39 -3.95 11.50
C SER A 389 -7.41 -4.75 10.65
N VAL A 390 -6.93 -4.17 9.55
CA VAL A 390 -6.01 -4.86 8.63
C VAL A 390 -4.82 -3.97 8.30
N GLY A 391 -3.61 -4.48 8.39
CA GLY A 391 -2.38 -3.74 8.10
C GLY A 391 -1.29 -4.60 7.50
N GLY A 392 -0.25 -3.96 6.99
CA GLY A 392 0.94 -4.64 6.47
C GLY A 392 2.20 -4.23 7.25
N TYR A 393 3.10 -5.19 7.52
CA TYR A 393 4.40 -4.89 8.12
C TYR A 393 5.34 -4.09 7.22
N TYR A 394 5.00 -3.95 5.92
CA TYR A 394 5.72 -3.12 4.96
C TYR A 394 4.80 -2.04 4.40
N ASP A 395 3.77 -1.63 5.14
CA ASP A 395 2.87 -0.56 4.74
C ASP A 395 3.60 0.78 4.75
N GLN A 396 3.93 1.26 3.56
CA GLN A 396 4.73 2.44 3.41
C GLN A 396 3.95 3.76 3.53
N GLU A 397 2.64 3.72 3.78
CA GLU A 397 1.76 4.90 3.85
C GLU A 397 1.13 5.07 5.23
N ASP A 398 0.47 4.02 5.73
CA ASP A 398 -0.37 4.05 6.92
C ASP A 398 0.04 2.92 7.91
N MET A 399 1.30 2.95 8.36
CA MET A 399 1.86 1.93 9.26
C MET A 399 1.24 2.00 10.66
N TRP A 400 0.98 3.22 11.14
CA TRP A 400 0.50 3.50 12.49
C TRP A 400 -0.96 3.08 12.67
N GLY A 401 -1.80 3.36 11.67
CA GLY A 401 -3.25 3.22 11.76
C GLY A 401 -3.77 1.89 12.29
N PRO A 402 -3.49 0.75 11.61
CA PRO A 402 -4.04 -0.55 12.02
C PRO A 402 -3.63 -1.00 13.42
N GLN A 403 -2.41 -0.68 13.84
CA GLN A 403 -1.88 -1.10 15.13
C GLN A 403 -2.42 -0.22 16.26
N GLU A 404 -2.43 1.11 16.06
CA GLU A 404 -2.94 2.03 17.07
C GLU A 404 -4.46 1.91 17.23
N GLU A 405 -5.22 1.73 16.15
CA GLU A 405 -6.67 1.57 16.26
C GLU A 405 -7.06 0.31 17.05
N TYR A 406 -6.40 -0.82 16.76
CA TYR A 406 -6.63 -2.07 17.47
C TYR A 406 -6.29 -1.89 18.95
N LYS A 407 -5.09 -1.34 19.24
CA LYS A 407 -4.62 -1.08 20.61
C LYS A 407 -5.57 -0.18 21.40
N ARG A 408 -6.16 0.83 20.77
CA ARG A 408 -7.11 1.75 21.41
C ARG A 408 -8.44 1.08 21.71
N LEU A 409 -8.98 0.35 20.75
CA LEU A 409 -10.24 -0.38 20.90
C LEU A 409 -10.14 -1.55 21.87
N GLU A 410 -8.97 -2.19 21.98
CA GLU A 410 -8.76 -3.40 22.81
C GLU A 410 -9.08 -3.15 24.29
N ALA A 411 -8.74 -1.95 24.80
CA ALA A 411 -9.07 -1.56 26.17
C ALA A 411 -10.59 -1.48 26.44
N HIS A 412 -11.40 -1.46 25.39
CA HIS A 412 -12.86 -1.29 25.41
C HIS A 412 -13.61 -2.53 24.90
N ASP A 413 -12.92 -3.60 24.48
CA ASP A 413 -13.51 -4.76 23.83
C ASP A 413 -14.06 -5.81 24.82
N ASN A 414 -15.19 -5.50 25.44
CA ASN A 414 -15.84 -6.43 26.37
C ASN A 414 -16.50 -7.64 25.68
N ASN A 415 -16.65 -7.63 24.36
CA ASN A 415 -17.42 -8.63 23.62
C ASN A 415 -16.58 -9.48 22.66
N GLN A 416 -15.25 -9.30 22.62
CA GLN A 416 -14.35 -9.98 21.68
C GLN A 416 -14.77 -9.72 20.23
N GLN A 417 -14.86 -8.42 19.89
CA GLN A 417 -15.29 -7.91 18.58
C GLN A 417 -14.27 -6.96 17.94
N ASN A 418 -13.10 -6.79 18.55
CA ASN A 418 -11.95 -6.10 18.01
C ASN A 418 -10.95 -7.14 17.47
N PHE A 419 -10.70 -7.15 16.17
CA PHE A 419 -9.85 -8.14 15.52
C PHE A 419 -8.75 -7.45 14.72
N LEU A 420 -7.57 -8.07 14.67
CA LEU A 420 -6.42 -7.57 13.92
C LEU A 420 -5.92 -8.60 12.90
N VAL A 421 -5.59 -8.13 11.70
CA VAL A 421 -4.88 -8.91 10.69
C VAL A 421 -3.66 -8.15 10.18
N LEU A 422 -2.46 -8.69 10.45
CA LEU A 422 -1.20 -8.13 9.97
C LEU A 422 -0.49 -9.10 9.03
N GLY A 423 -0.27 -8.69 7.79
CA GLY A 423 0.41 -9.52 6.79
C GLY A 423 1.71 -8.91 6.26
N PRO A 424 2.45 -9.62 5.40
CA PRO A 424 3.74 -9.19 4.92
C PRO A 424 3.55 -8.33 3.65
N TRP A 425 2.73 -7.29 3.80
CA TRP A 425 2.17 -6.53 2.70
C TRP A 425 2.71 -5.11 2.69
N ARG A 426 2.88 -4.59 1.48
CA ARG A 426 2.85 -3.14 1.25
C ARG A 426 1.43 -2.61 1.25
N HIS A 427 1.30 -1.29 1.26
CA HIS A 427 0.02 -0.60 1.30
C HIS A 427 -1.01 -1.15 0.28
N GLY A 428 -2.12 -1.69 0.79
CA GLY A 428 -3.23 -2.27 0.01
C GLY A 428 -2.97 -3.61 -0.69
N SER A 429 -1.77 -4.17 -0.58
CA SER A 429 -1.38 -5.33 -1.40
C SER A 429 -1.94 -6.67 -0.94
N TRP A 430 -2.59 -6.76 0.22
CA TRP A 430 -3.43 -7.92 0.60
C TRP A 430 -4.59 -8.14 -0.35
N GLY A 431 -4.95 -7.10 -1.10
CA GLY A 431 -5.82 -7.18 -2.25
C GLY A 431 -5.28 -8.09 -3.37
N SER A 432 -4.02 -8.52 -3.38
CA SER A 432 -3.39 -9.38 -4.40
C SER A 432 -3.33 -10.86 -4.00
N SER A 433 -3.26 -11.78 -4.99
CA SER A 433 -2.98 -13.19 -4.74
C SER A 433 -1.50 -13.55 -4.90
N SER A 434 -0.64 -12.57 -5.20
CA SER A 434 0.78 -12.82 -5.37
C SER A 434 1.42 -13.41 -4.10
N ARG A 435 2.44 -14.23 -4.30
CA ARG A 435 3.33 -14.75 -3.25
C ARG A 435 4.61 -13.94 -3.06
N HIS A 436 4.70 -12.80 -3.74
CA HIS A 436 5.88 -11.95 -3.75
C HIS A 436 5.62 -10.55 -3.22
N LEU A 437 6.63 -9.98 -2.58
CA LEU A 437 6.73 -8.55 -2.32
C LEU A 437 8.16 -8.08 -2.61
N GLY A 438 8.33 -7.24 -3.65
CA GLY A 438 9.66 -6.91 -4.14
C GLY A 438 10.43 -8.17 -4.55
N ASN A 439 11.63 -8.37 -3.99
CA ASN A 439 12.44 -9.57 -4.20
C ASN A 439 12.05 -10.76 -3.30
N LEU A 440 11.20 -10.53 -2.29
CA LEU A 440 10.82 -11.55 -1.33
C LEU A 440 9.86 -12.57 -1.97
N ASN A 441 10.06 -13.85 -1.67
CA ASN A 441 9.19 -14.95 -2.05
C ASN A 441 8.74 -15.69 -0.80
N TYR A 442 7.45 -15.62 -0.51
CA TYR A 442 6.87 -16.25 0.67
C TYR A 442 6.51 -17.72 0.45
N GLY A 443 6.60 -18.23 -0.78
CA GLY A 443 6.33 -19.63 -1.12
C GLY A 443 4.84 -19.98 -1.27
N GLU A 444 3.95 -19.14 -0.76
CA GLU A 444 2.50 -19.24 -0.91
C GLU A 444 1.84 -17.86 -1.03
N SER A 445 0.59 -17.83 -1.51
CA SER A 445 -0.18 -16.60 -1.64
C SER A 445 -0.36 -15.91 -0.29
N ILE A 446 0.17 -14.69 -0.16
CA ILE A 446 0.13 -13.95 1.11
C ILE A 446 -1.19 -13.21 1.34
N GLY A 447 -2.03 -13.02 0.32
CA GLY A 447 -3.31 -12.31 0.46
C GLY A 447 -4.55 -13.21 0.46
N LYS A 448 -4.46 -14.43 -0.10
CA LYS A 448 -5.64 -15.28 -0.32
C LYS A 448 -6.26 -15.82 0.97
N GLU A 449 -5.43 -16.25 1.92
CA GLU A 449 -5.90 -16.70 3.24
C GLU A 449 -6.69 -15.58 3.93
N PHE A 450 -6.14 -14.36 3.97
CA PHE A 450 -6.83 -13.18 4.51
C PHE A 450 -8.20 -12.97 3.85
N ARG A 451 -8.24 -12.81 2.52
CA ARG A 451 -9.50 -12.46 1.84
C ARG A 451 -10.55 -13.56 1.95
N ALA A 452 -10.15 -14.82 1.79
CA ALA A 452 -11.08 -15.94 1.71
C ALA A 452 -11.48 -16.49 3.08
N GLN A 453 -10.56 -16.55 4.05
CA GLN A 453 -10.79 -17.19 5.35
C GLN A 453 -11.07 -16.19 6.47
N LEU A 454 -10.63 -14.93 6.34
CA LEU A 454 -10.82 -13.90 7.37
C LEU A 454 -11.84 -12.85 6.92
N GLU A 455 -11.53 -12.04 5.90
CA GLU A 455 -12.38 -10.91 5.46
C GLU A 455 -13.77 -11.36 4.98
N ALA A 456 -13.83 -12.31 4.03
CA ALA A 456 -15.11 -12.77 3.50
C ALA A 456 -15.98 -13.45 4.57
N LYS A 457 -15.36 -14.20 5.49
CA LYS A 457 -16.07 -14.86 6.58
C LYS A 457 -16.54 -13.89 7.66
N PHE A 458 -15.73 -12.87 7.99
CA PHE A 458 -16.10 -11.80 8.90
C PHE A 458 -17.37 -11.10 8.43
N PHE A 459 -17.39 -10.62 7.19
CA PHE A 459 -18.60 -9.99 6.65
C PHE A 459 -19.77 -10.98 6.51
N GLY A 460 -19.51 -12.22 6.10
CA GLY A 460 -20.54 -13.27 6.05
C GLY A 460 -21.21 -13.49 7.41
N HIS A 461 -20.40 -13.55 8.47
CA HIS A 461 -20.88 -13.73 9.84
C HIS A 461 -21.78 -12.59 10.30
N TYR A 462 -21.27 -11.36 10.25
CA TYR A 462 -21.98 -10.21 10.83
C TYR A 462 -23.12 -9.67 9.94
N LEU A 463 -23.02 -9.82 8.62
CA LEU A 463 -24.01 -9.27 7.68
C LEU A 463 -25.03 -10.28 7.18
N LYS A 464 -24.71 -11.58 7.20
CA LYS A 464 -25.55 -12.66 6.65
C LYS A 464 -25.83 -13.81 7.62
N ASP A 465 -25.34 -13.73 8.87
CA ASP A 465 -25.46 -14.78 9.88
C ASP A 465 -24.81 -16.11 9.42
N GLU A 466 -23.81 -16.05 8.54
CA GLU A 466 -23.10 -17.23 8.03
C GLU A 466 -22.13 -17.78 9.11
N PRO A 467 -21.99 -19.10 9.24
CA PRO A 467 -21.02 -19.69 10.16
C PRO A 467 -19.59 -19.61 9.58
N GLY A 468 -18.60 -19.82 10.45
CA GLY A 468 -17.23 -20.14 10.03
C GLY A 468 -16.19 -19.04 10.17
N PHE A 469 -16.59 -17.82 10.59
CA PHE A 469 -15.64 -16.86 11.14
C PHE A 469 -15.21 -17.33 12.53
N ASP A 470 -13.92 -17.59 12.69
CA ASP A 470 -13.32 -18.29 13.84
C ASP A 470 -12.04 -17.62 14.35
N LEU A 471 -11.83 -16.35 13.98
CA LEU A 471 -10.74 -15.56 14.54
C LEU A 471 -11.11 -15.16 15.97
N GLU A 472 -10.26 -15.52 16.93
CA GLU A 472 -10.45 -15.15 18.34
C GLU A 472 -10.11 -13.69 18.57
N ASP A 473 -8.96 -13.25 18.04
CA ASP A 473 -8.43 -11.89 18.22
C ASP A 473 -7.57 -11.51 17.01
N THR A 474 -6.37 -12.08 16.89
CA THR A 474 -5.39 -11.66 15.88
C THR A 474 -4.94 -12.79 14.97
N ALA A 475 -4.85 -12.51 13.66
CA ALA A 475 -4.15 -13.35 12.70
C ALA A 475 -2.98 -12.58 12.11
N SER A 476 -1.78 -13.15 12.16
CA SER A 476 -0.60 -12.51 11.58
C SER A 476 0.19 -13.45 10.69
N PHE A 477 0.71 -12.95 9.59
CA PHE A 477 1.68 -13.69 8.79
C PHE A 477 3.08 -13.47 9.34
N GLN A 478 3.65 -14.50 9.96
CA GLN A 478 5.00 -14.46 10.52
C GLN A 478 6.04 -14.54 9.39
N THR A 479 6.63 -13.40 9.05
CA THR A 479 7.73 -13.29 8.08
C THR A 479 8.96 -14.08 8.54
N GLY A 480 9.79 -14.53 7.60
CA GLY A 480 10.93 -15.42 7.86
C GLY A 480 10.52 -16.88 8.06
N SER A 481 9.49 -17.17 8.87
CA SER A 481 8.86 -18.50 8.90
C SER A 481 7.96 -18.76 7.70
N ASN A 482 7.41 -17.68 7.13
CA ASN A 482 6.44 -17.65 6.05
C ASN A 482 5.19 -18.49 6.35
N THR A 483 4.58 -18.26 7.52
CA THR A 483 3.36 -18.97 7.92
C THR A 483 2.38 -18.05 8.64
N TRP A 484 1.08 -18.27 8.41
CA TRP A 484 0.04 -17.65 9.22
C TRP A 484 0.05 -18.18 10.66
N LYS A 485 0.00 -17.26 11.60
CA LYS A 485 -0.16 -17.46 13.05
C LYS A 485 -1.48 -16.86 13.50
N ARG A 486 -2.03 -17.43 14.57
CA ARG A 486 -3.20 -16.91 15.25
C ARG A 486 -2.85 -16.72 16.71
N TYR A 487 -3.21 -15.57 17.25
CA TYR A 487 -2.95 -15.19 18.63
C TYR A 487 -4.27 -14.84 19.31
N SER A 488 -4.40 -15.19 20.59
CA SER A 488 -5.57 -14.84 21.41
C SER A 488 -5.48 -13.42 22.01
N HIS A 489 -4.41 -12.70 21.69
CA HIS A 489 -4.11 -11.32 22.06
C HIS A 489 -2.86 -10.88 21.27
N PHE A 490 -2.81 -9.63 20.82
CA PHE A 490 -1.61 -9.07 20.18
C PHE A 490 -1.13 -7.77 20.86
N PRO A 491 0.18 -7.61 21.12
CA PRO A 491 1.23 -8.62 21.04
C PRO A 491 0.96 -9.85 21.94
N PRO A 492 1.49 -11.05 21.61
CA PRO A 492 1.32 -12.23 22.44
C PRO A 492 1.87 -12.03 23.85
N LYS A 493 1.20 -12.58 24.87
CA LYS A 493 1.60 -12.42 26.29
C LYS A 493 2.95 -13.06 26.60
N GLU A 494 3.36 -14.02 25.78
CA GLU A 494 4.63 -14.72 25.87
C GLU A 494 5.80 -13.86 25.39
N ALA A 495 5.55 -12.82 24.59
CA ALA A 495 6.59 -11.93 24.07
C ALA A 495 7.27 -11.16 25.20
N GLN A 496 8.58 -11.31 25.33
CA GLN A 496 9.38 -10.67 26.39
C GLN A 496 10.29 -9.57 25.80
N PRO A 497 10.10 -8.30 26.18
CA PRO A 497 11.04 -7.23 25.81
C PRO A 497 12.45 -7.58 26.31
N THR A 498 13.39 -7.72 25.37
CA THR A 498 14.77 -8.10 25.63
C THR A 498 15.70 -7.10 24.96
N SER A 499 16.64 -6.54 25.72
CA SER A 499 17.55 -5.51 25.23
C SER A 499 18.65 -6.12 24.34
N LEU A 500 18.76 -5.58 23.12
CA LEU A 500 19.83 -5.83 22.16
C LEU A 500 20.73 -4.59 22.12
N HIS A 501 21.84 -4.65 22.84
CA HIS A 501 22.72 -3.51 23.10
C HIS A 501 23.61 -3.22 21.90
N LEU A 502 23.72 -1.95 21.53
CA LEU A 502 24.67 -1.46 20.53
C LEU A 502 26.01 -1.29 21.25
N VAL A 503 26.98 -2.19 21.09
CA VAL A 503 28.28 -2.10 21.78
C VAL A 503 29.38 -1.58 20.85
N GLY A 504 30.61 -1.46 21.37
CA GLY A 504 31.77 -1.00 20.60
C GLY A 504 32.08 -1.86 19.36
N ASP A 505 32.89 -1.29 18.46
CA ASP A 505 33.35 -1.94 17.23
C ASP A 505 32.25 -2.37 16.23
N GLY A 506 31.06 -1.75 16.30
CA GLY A 506 29.95 -2.04 15.38
C GLY A 506 29.30 -3.41 15.65
N LEU A 507 29.28 -3.83 16.92
CA LEU A 507 28.72 -5.12 17.32
C LEU A 507 27.42 -4.93 18.13
N LEU A 508 26.51 -5.89 18.00
CA LEU A 508 25.35 -6.04 18.87
C LEU A 508 25.65 -7.08 19.96
N SER A 509 25.02 -6.95 21.13
CA SER A 509 25.17 -7.92 22.23
C SER A 509 23.88 -8.05 23.03
N TRP A 510 23.61 -9.25 23.54
CA TRP A 510 22.55 -9.52 24.53
C TRP A 510 23.03 -9.32 25.98
N SER A 511 24.31 -8.98 26.16
CA SER A 511 24.87 -8.63 27.47
C SER A 511 24.94 -7.13 27.60
N ASP A 512 24.73 -6.63 28.81
CA ASP A 512 24.99 -5.25 29.19
C ASP A 512 26.37 -4.77 28.69
N ALA A 513 26.43 -3.49 28.33
CA ALA A 513 27.67 -2.81 27.98
C ALA A 513 28.64 -2.83 29.18
N LYS A 514 29.74 -3.57 29.05
CA LYS A 514 30.77 -3.67 30.12
C LYS A 514 31.77 -2.52 30.09
N GLU A 515 32.01 -1.95 28.91
CA GLU A 515 33.00 -0.91 28.67
C GLU A 515 32.34 0.25 27.90
N PRO A 516 32.63 1.51 28.26
CA PRO A 516 32.12 2.67 27.53
C PRO A 516 32.52 2.63 26.04
N ALA A 517 31.52 2.68 25.19
CA ALA A 517 31.66 2.74 23.74
C ALA A 517 30.91 3.94 23.16
N LYS A 518 31.38 4.40 21.99
CA LYS A 518 30.71 5.42 21.20
C LYS A 518 30.92 5.20 19.71
N SER A 519 29.91 5.52 18.92
CA SER A 519 29.98 5.56 17.46
C SER A 519 29.58 6.95 16.98
N SER A 520 30.40 7.57 16.14
CA SER A 520 30.14 8.92 15.63
C SER A 520 30.12 8.92 14.11
N TYR A 521 29.20 9.68 13.53
CA TYR A 521 29.13 9.95 12.10
C TYR A 521 28.80 11.43 11.85
N GLU A 522 29.22 11.95 10.69
CA GLU A 522 28.88 13.30 10.26
C GLU A 522 27.64 13.24 9.37
N SER A 523 26.57 13.91 9.78
CA SER A 523 25.37 14.06 8.96
C SER A 523 25.41 15.43 8.27
N ASP A 524 25.37 15.43 6.94
CA ASP A 524 25.41 16.64 6.10
C ASP A 524 24.09 16.81 5.33
N PRO A 525 23.27 17.82 5.66
CA PRO A 525 22.04 18.10 4.92
C PRO A 525 22.25 18.47 3.45
N ALA A 526 23.48 18.77 3.01
CA ALA A 526 23.80 18.96 1.58
C ALA A 526 23.98 17.63 0.82
N ASN A 527 24.22 16.53 1.53
CA ASN A 527 24.38 15.18 0.97
C ASN A 527 23.54 14.14 1.77
N PRO A 528 22.22 14.32 1.88
CA PRO A 528 21.39 13.44 2.69
C PRO A 528 21.38 12.00 2.19
N VAL A 529 21.17 11.05 3.09
CA VAL A 529 21.04 9.63 2.75
C VAL A 529 19.74 9.42 1.96
N PRO A 530 19.79 8.86 0.74
CA PRO A 530 18.60 8.57 -0.04
C PRO A 530 17.76 7.47 0.62
N TYR A 531 16.44 7.60 0.64
CA TYR A 531 15.55 6.58 1.24
C TYR A 531 15.36 5.32 0.38
N ARG A 532 15.60 5.45 -0.92
CA ARG A 532 15.55 4.38 -1.91
C ARG A 532 16.50 4.68 -3.07
N HIS A 533 16.69 3.72 -3.98
CA HIS A 533 17.58 3.91 -5.12
C HIS A 533 17.23 5.14 -5.97
N ARG A 534 18.25 5.90 -6.35
CA ARG A 534 18.14 7.03 -7.29
C ARG A 534 18.23 6.55 -8.75
N PRO A 535 17.56 7.22 -9.71
CA PRO A 535 16.70 8.39 -9.54
C PRO A 535 15.35 8.05 -8.91
N ILE A 536 14.77 9.00 -8.18
CA ILE A 536 13.53 8.86 -7.43
C ILE A 536 12.36 9.45 -8.23
N GLN A 537 11.34 8.65 -8.52
CA GLN A 537 10.15 9.08 -9.29
C GLN A 537 9.12 9.79 -8.38
N PRO A 538 8.15 10.54 -8.95
CA PRO A 538 6.95 10.94 -8.21
C PRO A 538 6.28 9.74 -7.55
N THR A 539 5.69 9.96 -6.38
CA THR A 539 5.16 8.91 -5.48
C THR A 539 4.27 7.93 -6.22
N TYR A 540 3.26 8.43 -6.95
CA TYR A 540 2.31 7.66 -7.75
C TYR A 540 2.54 7.75 -9.26
N GLY A 541 3.75 8.15 -9.68
CA GLY A 541 4.10 8.24 -11.09
C GLY A 541 4.34 6.87 -11.74
N ASP A 542 4.23 6.82 -13.06
CA ASP A 542 4.53 5.61 -13.85
C ASP A 542 5.93 5.07 -13.52
N GLY A 543 5.99 3.77 -13.19
CA GLY A 543 7.25 3.07 -12.87
C GLY A 543 7.85 3.42 -11.50
N SER A 544 7.14 4.16 -10.65
CA SER A 544 7.58 4.48 -9.28
C SER A 544 7.86 3.22 -8.47
N GLN A 545 9.01 3.21 -7.78
CA GLN A 545 9.37 2.16 -6.81
C GLN A 545 8.80 2.43 -5.41
N TRP A 546 7.81 3.32 -5.28
CA TRP A 546 7.31 3.78 -3.97
C TRP A 546 6.76 2.61 -3.19
N PHE A 547 5.97 1.82 -3.87
CA PHE A 547 5.29 0.67 -3.31
C PHE A 547 6.20 -0.38 -2.65
N ASN A 548 7.47 -0.52 -3.03
CA ASN A 548 8.33 -1.59 -2.52
C ASN A 548 9.51 -1.08 -1.69
N TRP A 549 9.59 0.22 -1.40
CA TRP A 549 10.82 0.82 -0.86
C TRP A 549 11.22 0.25 0.51
N LEU A 550 10.25 -0.13 1.35
CA LEU A 550 10.49 -0.77 2.64
C LEU A 550 11.11 -2.16 2.54
N THR A 551 10.93 -2.83 1.41
CA THR A 551 11.54 -4.14 1.15
C THR A 551 12.83 -4.04 0.35
N GLU A 552 13.29 -2.85 -0.06
CA GLU A 552 14.53 -2.69 -0.82
C GLU A 552 15.77 -3.03 0.02
N ASP A 553 16.77 -3.61 -0.63
CA ASP A 553 18.04 -3.99 -0.03
C ASP A 553 18.82 -2.77 0.47
N GLN A 554 19.11 -2.70 1.77
CA GLN A 554 19.79 -1.54 2.37
C GLN A 554 21.28 -1.39 2.01
N ARG A 555 21.90 -2.39 1.37
CA ARG A 555 23.33 -2.34 0.98
C ARG A 555 23.71 -1.12 0.15
N PHE A 556 22.78 -0.48 -0.54
CA PHE A 556 23.05 0.73 -1.31
C PHE A 556 23.43 1.94 -0.43
N VAL A 557 23.12 1.92 0.87
CA VAL A 557 23.46 2.97 1.84
C VAL A 557 24.41 2.51 2.96
N THR A 558 24.51 1.22 3.24
CA THR A 558 25.32 0.68 4.37
C THR A 558 26.79 1.11 4.35
N ASP A 559 27.41 1.27 3.17
CA ASP A 559 28.81 1.66 3.04
C ASP A 559 29.05 3.18 3.16
N ARG A 560 27.99 3.97 3.36
CA ARG A 560 28.11 5.42 3.54
C ARG A 560 28.69 5.76 4.90
N LYS A 561 29.45 6.86 4.97
CA LYS A 561 30.11 7.33 6.21
C LYS A 561 29.17 8.04 7.18
N ASP A 562 27.97 8.38 6.73
CA ASP A 562 26.91 9.03 7.50
C ASP A 562 25.79 8.06 7.91
N VAL A 563 26.10 6.76 7.90
CA VAL A 563 25.28 5.66 8.41
C VAL A 563 26.15 4.83 9.38
N ALA A 564 25.69 4.66 10.61
CA ALA A 564 26.33 3.80 11.61
C ALA A 564 25.68 2.42 11.62
N VAL A 565 26.49 1.36 11.75
CA VAL A 565 26.05 -0.03 11.59
C VAL A 565 26.52 -0.87 12.75
N TRP A 566 25.62 -1.68 13.30
CA TRP A 566 25.94 -2.72 14.29
C TRP A 566 25.40 -4.06 13.83
N LYS A 567 26.12 -5.15 14.14
CA LYS A 567 25.70 -6.51 13.75
C LYS A 567 25.89 -7.52 14.88
N LEU A 568 24.99 -8.49 14.98
CA LEU A 568 25.27 -9.73 15.69
C LEU A 568 26.25 -10.59 14.88
N SER A 569 26.85 -11.60 15.51
CA SER A 569 27.40 -12.72 14.74
C SER A 569 26.28 -13.47 14.03
N VAL A 570 26.63 -14.18 12.95
CA VAL A 570 25.70 -15.08 12.25
C VAL A 570 24.97 -15.97 13.26
N LEU A 571 23.64 -15.97 13.16
CA LEU A 571 22.75 -16.72 14.03
C LEU A 571 22.98 -18.21 13.84
N LYS A 572 23.16 -18.93 14.94
CA LYS A 572 23.16 -20.39 15.04
C LYS A 572 21.75 -20.96 15.17
N LYS A 573 20.77 -20.17 15.63
CA LYS A 573 19.37 -20.59 15.77
C LYS A 573 18.41 -19.48 15.38
N ASP A 574 17.18 -19.88 15.04
CA ASP A 574 16.09 -18.94 14.76
C ASP A 574 15.80 -18.05 15.98
N LEU A 575 15.73 -16.74 15.75
CA LEU A 575 15.30 -15.73 16.72
C LEU A 575 13.90 -15.26 16.32
N VAL A 576 12.93 -15.40 17.22
CA VAL A 576 11.52 -15.08 16.96
C VAL A 576 11.15 -13.79 17.68
N VAL A 577 10.77 -12.78 16.90
CA VAL A 577 10.40 -11.44 17.36
C VAL A 577 8.94 -11.18 17.00
N THR A 578 8.07 -11.05 18.01
CA THR A 578 6.64 -10.83 17.80
C THR A 578 6.10 -9.76 18.77
N GLY A 579 5.69 -8.61 18.26
CA GLY A 579 5.21 -7.45 19.02
C GLY A 579 6.01 -6.17 18.74
N GLU A 580 5.93 -5.22 19.67
CA GLU A 580 6.49 -3.88 19.52
C GLU A 580 8.02 -3.87 19.68
N VAL A 581 8.72 -3.38 18.65
CA VAL A 581 10.15 -3.08 18.73
C VAL A 581 10.35 -1.64 19.18
N ILE A 582 11.17 -1.39 20.20
CA ILE A 582 11.44 -0.03 20.71
C ILE A 582 12.91 0.31 20.50
N ALA A 583 13.18 1.46 19.90
CA ALA A 583 14.49 2.07 19.92
C ALA A 583 14.67 2.84 21.23
N ASP A 584 15.76 2.56 21.96
CA ASP A 584 16.16 3.27 23.18
C ASP A 584 17.62 3.74 23.01
N ILE A 585 17.79 4.90 22.37
CA ILE A 585 19.08 5.36 21.85
C ILE A 585 19.54 6.61 22.60
N PHE A 586 20.73 6.54 23.19
CA PHE A 586 21.38 7.70 23.80
C PHE A 586 22.31 8.35 22.78
N ALA A 587 21.99 9.58 22.38
CA ALA A 587 22.75 10.28 21.35
C ALA A 587 23.02 11.75 21.70
N SER A 588 24.09 12.30 21.14
CA SER A 588 24.35 13.74 21.14
C SER A 588 24.60 14.24 19.72
N THR A 589 24.33 15.53 19.49
CA THR A 589 24.62 16.23 18.24
C THR A 589 25.47 17.47 18.50
N THR A 590 26.40 17.79 17.60
CA THR A 590 27.08 19.10 17.63
C THR A 590 26.16 20.24 17.19
N GLY A 591 25.01 19.92 16.58
CA GLY A 591 23.95 20.86 16.21
C GLY A 591 23.07 21.28 17.39
N THR A 592 21.88 21.79 17.08
CA THR A 592 20.84 22.14 18.07
C THR A 592 19.46 21.54 17.73
N ASP A 593 19.41 20.69 16.70
CA ASP A 593 18.29 19.85 16.27
C ASP A 593 18.92 18.68 15.48
N ASN A 594 18.20 17.57 15.30
CA ASN A 594 18.55 16.48 14.39
C ASN A 594 17.35 15.53 14.23
N ASP A 595 17.32 14.79 13.13
CA ASP A 595 16.47 13.60 13.03
C ASP A 595 17.29 12.36 13.39
N MET A 596 16.62 11.33 13.89
CA MET A 596 17.19 10.03 14.25
C MET A 596 16.40 8.94 13.52
N VAL A 597 17.02 8.26 12.57
CA VAL A 597 16.44 7.13 11.85
C VAL A 597 17.09 5.87 12.39
N VAL A 598 16.29 4.92 12.84
CA VAL A 598 16.76 3.61 13.33
C VAL A 598 16.09 2.53 12.51
N LYS A 599 16.88 1.55 12.05
CA LYS A 599 16.40 0.39 11.29
C LYS A 599 16.86 -0.90 11.95
N LEU A 600 15.96 -1.86 12.10
CA LEU A 600 16.25 -3.25 12.40
C LEU A 600 16.22 -4.05 11.10
N ILE A 601 17.31 -4.75 10.80
CA ILE A 601 17.53 -5.39 9.51
C ILE A 601 17.81 -6.88 9.69
N ASP A 602 17.17 -7.70 8.86
CA ASP A 602 17.52 -9.09 8.64
C ASP A 602 18.50 -9.20 7.45
N GLN A 603 19.76 -9.49 7.73
CA GLN A 603 20.75 -9.77 6.70
C GLN A 603 20.75 -11.26 6.35
N TYR A 604 20.38 -11.56 5.11
CA TYR A 604 20.40 -12.90 4.54
C TYR A 604 21.84 -13.45 4.41
N PRO A 605 22.01 -14.78 4.33
CA PRO A 605 23.33 -15.41 4.18
C PRO A 605 24.03 -14.99 2.89
N ASP A 606 25.36 -14.88 2.91
CA ASP A 606 26.14 -14.55 1.71
C ASP A 606 26.10 -15.67 0.64
N ASP A 607 25.73 -16.89 1.03
CA ASP A 607 25.61 -18.07 0.20
C ASP A 607 24.15 -18.48 -0.09
N ASP A 608 23.18 -17.56 0.08
CA ASP A 608 21.78 -17.81 -0.26
C ASP A 608 21.60 -18.46 -1.65
N PRO A 609 20.75 -19.50 -1.78
CA PRO A 609 20.51 -20.17 -3.04
C PRO A 609 19.95 -19.25 -4.14
N ASP A 610 19.15 -18.22 -3.79
CA ASP A 610 18.75 -17.17 -4.72
C ASP A 610 19.87 -16.11 -4.80
N PRO A 611 20.53 -15.94 -5.95
CA PRO A 611 21.60 -14.96 -6.11
C PRO A 611 21.17 -13.52 -5.79
N LYS A 612 19.88 -13.18 -5.88
CA LYS A 612 19.36 -11.86 -5.51
C LYS A 612 19.36 -11.64 -4.00
N MET A 613 19.20 -12.71 -3.22
CA MET A 613 19.05 -12.67 -1.77
C MET A 613 20.38 -12.80 -1.02
N ARG A 614 21.48 -13.15 -1.70
CA ARG A 614 22.81 -13.27 -1.09
C ARG A 614 23.22 -11.98 -0.40
N GLY A 615 23.38 -12.00 0.92
CA GLY A 615 23.74 -10.83 1.73
C GLY A 615 22.71 -9.70 1.71
N TYR A 616 21.47 -9.97 1.26
CA TYR A 616 20.38 -9.00 1.19
C TYR A 616 20.08 -8.43 2.58
N GLN A 617 19.91 -7.11 2.68
CA GLN A 617 19.60 -6.45 3.94
C GLN A 617 18.15 -5.98 3.92
N LEU A 618 17.25 -6.81 4.42
CA LEU A 618 15.82 -6.53 4.52
C LEU A 618 15.55 -5.72 5.77
N MET A 619 15.00 -4.51 5.64
CA MET A 619 14.44 -3.79 6.79
C MET A 619 13.23 -4.56 7.30
N THR A 620 13.18 -4.82 8.60
CA THR A 620 12.07 -5.51 9.27
C THR A 620 11.23 -4.54 10.12
N ASN A 621 11.90 -3.55 10.70
CA ASN A 621 11.30 -2.42 11.41
C ASN A 621 12.16 -1.19 11.17
N GLU A 622 11.53 -0.04 11.10
CA GLU A 622 12.22 1.22 10.89
C GLU A 622 11.35 2.39 11.33
N GLU A 623 11.97 3.42 11.90
CA GLU A 623 11.27 4.67 12.15
C GLU A 623 12.25 5.85 12.29
N ILE A 624 11.77 7.03 11.91
CA ILE A 624 12.41 8.32 12.12
C ILE A 624 11.77 9.05 13.31
N PHE A 625 12.62 9.70 14.09
CA PHE A 625 12.20 10.61 15.17
C PHE A 625 12.84 11.98 14.99
N ARG A 626 12.02 13.04 15.05
CA ARG A 626 12.50 14.41 14.95
C ARG A 626 12.84 15.00 16.31
N GLY A 627 14.13 15.20 16.55
CA GLY A 627 14.69 15.43 17.88
C GLY A 627 14.16 16.65 18.64
N ARG A 628 13.79 17.75 17.98
CA ARG A 628 13.14 18.91 18.64
C ARG A 628 11.91 18.53 19.48
N TYR A 629 11.31 17.36 19.26
CA TYR A 629 10.10 16.88 19.93
C TYR A 629 10.33 15.90 21.08
N LEU A 630 11.59 15.61 21.46
CA LEU A 630 11.92 14.69 22.56
C LEU A 630 11.16 15.00 23.88
N GLU A 631 10.98 16.29 24.19
CA GLU A 631 10.28 16.70 25.41
C GLU A 631 8.77 16.88 25.22
N SER A 632 8.32 17.15 23.97
CA SER A 632 6.91 17.39 23.63
C SER A 632 6.70 17.53 22.12
N PHE A 633 5.79 16.72 21.55
CA PHE A 633 5.35 16.88 20.15
C PHE A 633 4.65 18.21 19.86
N ALA A 634 3.96 18.79 20.84
CA ALA A 634 3.25 20.07 20.70
C ALA A 634 4.17 21.29 20.85
N LYS A 635 5.29 21.15 21.56
CA LYS A 635 6.19 22.27 21.93
C LYS A 635 7.64 21.93 21.62
N PRO A 636 8.12 22.21 20.41
CA PRO A 636 9.49 21.90 20.03
C PRO A 636 10.50 22.72 20.85
N THR A 637 11.58 22.08 21.28
CA THR A 637 12.65 22.72 22.05
C THR A 637 14.02 22.51 21.39
N PRO A 638 14.91 23.52 21.40
CA PRO A 638 16.28 23.35 20.91
C PRO A 638 17.06 22.40 21.80
N MET A 639 17.91 21.58 21.19
CA MET A 639 18.92 20.81 21.90
C MET A 639 20.12 21.67 22.24
N ARG A 640 20.76 21.36 23.37
CA ARG A 640 22.08 21.92 23.68
C ARG A 640 23.13 21.11 22.93
N SER A 641 23.96 21.78 22.13
CA SER A 641 25.08 21.13 21.42
C SER A 641 25.94 20.29 22.39
N GLY A 642 26.16 19.03 22.03
CA GLY A 642 26.93 18.05 22.79
C GLY A 642 26.23 17.46 24.02
N SER A 643 24.98 17.82 24.32
CA SER A 643 24.22 17.14 25.38
C SER A 643 23.74 15.78 24.91
N VAL A 644 23.96 14.74 25.72
CA VAL A 644 23.36 13.42 25.52
C VAL A 644 21.86 13.49 25.79
N LYS A 645 21.07 12.90 24.90
CA LYS A 645 19.62 12.81 24.94
C LYS A 645 19.19 11.37 24.66
N GLU A 646 18.17 10.91 25.38
CA GLU A 646 17.52 9.63 25.15
C GLU A 646 16.45 9.80 24.06
N TYR A 647 16.51 8.97 23.01
CA TYR A 647 15.50 8.81 21.99
C TYR A 647 14.84 7.47 22.23
N ARG A 648 13.66 7.51 22.85
CA ARG A 648 12.89 6.31 23.16
C ARG A 648 11.56 6.33 22.41
N TYR A 649 11.43 5.50 21.37
CA TYR A 649 10.25 5.49 20.50
C TYR A 649 10.04 4.12 19.84
N SER A 650 8.79 3.87 19.43
CA SER A 650 8.39 2.64 18.75
C SER A 650 8.93 2.60 17.33
N LEU A 651 9.37 1.43 16.89
CA LEU A 651 9.63 1.06 15.49
C LEU A 651 8.50 0.19 14.92
N HIS A 652 7.32 0.24 15.54
CA HIS A 652 6.11 -0.53 15.24
C HIS A 652 6.16 -2.01 15.64
N ASP A 653 5.00 -2.65 15.66
CA ASP A 653 4.88 -4.09 15.86
C ASP A 653 5.40 -4.88 14.65
N VAL A 654 5.95 -6.07 14.91
CA VAL A 654 6.39 -7.02 13.90
C VAL A 654 5.99 -8.46 14.28
N ASP A 655 5.91 -9.35 13.30
CA ASP A 655 5.95 -10.81 13.52
C ASP A 655 6.96 -11.42 12.54
N HIS A 656 8.20 -11.63 13.01
CA HIS A 656 9.34 -12.01 12.18
C HIS A 656 10.21 -13.08 12.84
N VAL A 657 10.80 -13.95 12.00
CA VAL A 657 11.81 -14.92 12.40
C VAL A 657 13.11 -14.64 11.65
N PHE A 658 14.10 -14.14 12.37
CA PHE A 658 15.47 -14.11 11.85
C PHE A 658 16.00 -15.54 11.86
N LYS A 659 16.28 -16.09 10.67
CA LYS A 659 16.62 -17.50 10.52
C LYS A 659 18.06 -17.81 10.96
N ALA A 660 18.30 -19.03 11.41
CA ALA A 660 19.67 -19.53 11.55
C ALA A 660 20.44 -19.35 10.21
N GLY A 661 21.66 -18.84 10.29
CA GLY A 661 22.47 -18.44 9.13
C GLY A 661 22.34 -16.96 8.75
N HIS A 662 21.30 -16.27 9.19
CA HIS A 662 21.13 -14.83 8.99
C HIS A 662 21.91 -14.03 10.03
N THR A 663 21.95 -12.71 9.88
CA THR A 663 22.55 -11.77 10.83
C THR A 663 21.58 -10.64 11.15
N VAL A 664 21.32 -10.42 12.44
CA VAL A 664 20.58 -9.24 12.89
C VAL A 664 21.49 -8.01 12.77
N MET A 665 20.97 -6.95 12.17
CA MET A 665 21.67 -5.69 11.97
C MET A 665 20.85 -4.52 12.49
N VAL A 666 21.55 -3.49 12.96
CA VAL A 666 20.97 -2.18 13.27
C VAL A 666 21.70 -1.11 12.47
N GLU A 667 20.95 -0.27 11.76
CA GLU A 667 21.47 0.93 11.09
C GLU A 667 20.90 2.18 11.77
N ILE A 668 21.76 3.19 11.97
CA ILE A 668 21.36 4.51 12.45
C ILE A 668 21.89 5.60 11.51
N GLN A 669 21.01 6.52 11.11
CA GLN A 669 21.33 7.67 10.27
C GLN A 669 20.48 8.90 10.66
N SER A 670 20.76 10.08 10.08
CA SER A 670 20.06 11.33 10.46
C SER A 670 19.40 12.08 9.32
N THR A 671 19.29 11.45 8.14
CA THR A 671 18.50 11.94 7.00
C THR A 671 17.88 10.75 6.27
N TRP A 672 16.74 10.93 5.63
CA TRP A 672 16.08 9.87 4.86
C TRP A 672 15.29 10.45 3.68
N PHE A 673 16.04 10.90 2.69
CA PHE A 673 15.60 11.93 1.75
C PHE A 673 15.30 11.36 0.35
N PRO A 674 14.40 11.95 -0.45
CA PRO A 674 13.50 13.06 -0.15
C PRO A 674 12.15 12.63 0.45
N LEU A 675 12.02 11.39 0.95
CA LEU A 675 10.79 11.01 1.65
C LEU A 675 10.55 11.96 2.80
N TYR A 676 11.51 12.10 3.72
CA TYR A 676 11.45 13.08 4.80
C TYR A 676 12.19 14.36 4.44
N ASP A 677 11.64 15.52 4.83
CA ASP A 677 12.35 16.79 4.70
C ASP A 677 13.60 16.81 5.59
N ARG A 678 14.64 17.49 5.12
CA ARG A 678 15.91 17.53 5.86
C ARG A 678 15.75 18.35 7.13
N ASN A 679 16.10 17.77 8.27
CA ASN A 679 16.39 18.56 9.45
C ASN A 679 17.59 19.49 9.17
N PRO A 680 17.51 20.81 9.44
CA PRO A 680 18.63 21.73 9.22
C PRO A 680 19.82 21.46 10.15
N GLN A 681 19.60 20.67 11.21
CA GLN A 681 20.51 20.41 12.33
C GLN A 681 20.84 21.66 13.16
N THR A 682 20.17 22.76 12.85
CA THR A 682 20.07 23.95 13.67
C THR A 682 18.61 24.19 13.99
N PHE A 683 18.34 24.47 15.26
CA PHE A 683 16.98 24.77 15.68
C PHE A 683 16.49 26.06 15.04
N VAL A 684 15.48 25.92 14.19
CA VAL A 684 14.67 26.99 13.63
C VAL A 684 13.23 26.88 14.15
N PRO A 685 12.48 27.99 14.24
CA PRO A 685 11.09 27.93 14.69
C PRO A 685 10.21 26.97 13.89
N ASN A 686 10.47 26.84 12.58
CA ASN A 686 9.73 25.95 11.69
C ASN A 686 10.65 25.47 10.54
N ILE A 687 10.86 24.16 10.44
CA ILE A 687 11.75 23.54 9.43
C ILE A 687 11.21 23.74 8.01
N MET A 688 9.89 23.76 7.82
CA MET A 688 9.24 23.91 6.51
C MET A 688 9.60 25.22 5.81
N ILE A 689 10.05 26.23 6.56
CA ILE A 689 10.46 27.55 6.07
C ILE A 689 11.96 27.81 6.28
N ALA A 690 12.75 26.77 6.63
CA ALA A 690 14.19 26.89 6.84
C ALA A 690 14.88 27.50 5.61
N LYS A 691 15.87 28.36 5.89
CA LYS A 691 16.66 29.06 4.88
C LYS A 691 17.92 28.26 4.54
N PRO A 692 18.55 28.51 3.37
CA PRO A 692 19.78 27.81 2.99
C PRO A 692 20.89 27.85 4.05
N GLU A 693 21.05 28.96 4.75
CA GLU A 693 22.07 29.14 5.80
C GLU A 693 21.80 28.39 7.12
N ASP A 694 20.58 27.89 7.31
CA ASP A 694 20.19 27.12 8.51
C ASP A 694 20.68 25.67 8.43
N TYR A 695 20.83 25.12 7.21
CA TYR A 695 21.32 23.76 7.00
C TYR A 695 22.83 23.69 7.24
N LYS A 696 23.23 23.00 8.31
CA LYS A 696 24.64 22.84 8.67
C LYS A 696 24.96 21.38 8.96
N PRO A 697 26.14 20.88 8.57
CA PRO A 697 26.58 19.56 8.99
C PRO A 697 26.73 19.50 10.52
N ALA A 698 26.52 18.32 11.08
CA ALA A 698 26.64 18.06 12.50
C ALA A 698 27.17 16.65 12.72
N THR A 699 28.02 16.48 13.73
CA THR A 699 28.44 15.16 14.19
C THR A 699 27.40 14.62 15.16
N ILE A 700 26.88 13.45 14.86
CA ILE A 700 26.01 12.67 15.74
C ILE A 700 26.88 11.62 16.43
N THR A 701 26.70 11.44 17.73
CA THR A 701 27.41 10.42 18.52
C THR A 701 26.41 9.59 19.28
N ILE A 702 26.44 8.28 19.07
CA ILE A 702 25.66 7.27 19.80
C ILE A 702 26.52 6.77 20.96
N TYR A 703 25.94 6.68 22.15
CA TYR A 703 26.62 6.33 23.41
C TYR A 703 26.15 4.97 23.91
N SER A 704 27.11 4.18 24.37
CA SER A 704 26.87 2.88 24.99
C SER A 704 27.83 2.71 26.15
N ASP A 705 27.49 3.34 27.26
CA ASP A 705 28.22 3.30 28.52
C ASP A 705 27.25 2.98 29.68
N PRO A 706 27.74 2.67 30.90
CA PRO A 706 26.86 2.24 32.00
C PRO A 706 25.74 3.21 32.39
N ASP A 707 25.87 4.51 32.06
CA ASP A 707 24.84 5.52 32.32
C ASP A 707 23.98 5.82 31.08
N HIS A 708 24.40 5.36 29.89
CA HIS A 708 23.79 5.63 28.59
C HIS A 708 23.86 4.37 27.71
N ASP A 709 22.93 3.44 27.88
CA ASP A 709 22.96 2.14 27.21
C ASP A 709 22.07 2.13 25.96
N SER A 710 22.61 2.53 24.80
CA SER A 710 21.84 2.48 23.55
C SER A 710 21.53 1.03 23.15
N ASN A 711 20.24 0.72 22.96
CA ASN A 711 19.76 -0.62 22.66
C ASN A 711 18.47 -0.60 21.83
N LEU A 712 18.11 -1.75 21.27
CA LEU A 712 16.75 -2.03 20.83
C LEU A 712 16.08 -3.00 21.80
N GLN A 713 14.86 -2.73 22.22
CA GLN A 713 14.04 -3.69 22.96
C GLN A 713 13.31 -4.58 21.94
N LEU A 714 13.67 -5.85 21.89
CA LEU A 714 13.06 -6.83 20.99
C LEU A 714 12.07 -7.72 21.76
N PRO A 715 10.82 -7.86 21.30
CA PRO A 715 9.80 -8.69 21.94
C PRO A 715 9.98 -10.17 21.57
N LEU A 716 10.85 -10.86 22.31
CA LEU A 716 11.26 -12.23 21.99
C LEU A 716 10.22 -13.25 22.43
N MET A 717 9.84 -14.16 21.53
CA MET A 717 8.95 -15.29 21.82
C MET A 717 9.70 -16.54 22.29
N ASN A 718 11.01 -16.58 22.07
CA ASN A 718 11.88 -17.71 22.43
C ASN A 718 13.12 -17.28 23.22
N ALA A 719 12.97 -16.26 24.07
CA ALA A 719 14.02 -15.76 24.94
C ALA A 719 14.69 -16.92 25.72
N CYS A 720 16.02 -16.87 25.79
CA CYS A 720 16.83 -17.87 26.45
C CYS A 720 17.67 -17.22 27.56
N ASP A 721 17.89 -17.92 28.66
CA ASP A 721 18.64 -17.42 29.83
C ASP A 721 20.14 -17.13 29.55
N HIS A 722 20.65 -17.42 28.35
CA HIS A 722 22.06 -17.31 28.01
C HIS A 722 22.29 -16.68 26.62
N ILE A 723 23.24 -15.74 26.60
CA ILE A 723 23.74 -14.98 25.44
C ILE A 723 24.20 -15.87 24.26
N GLU A 724 24.53 -17.14 24.50
CA GLU A 724 24.99 -18.09 23.47
C GLU A 724 23.86 -18.82 22.71
N CYS A 725 22.60 -18.47 22.94
CA CYS A 725 21.48 -19.23 22.37
C CYS A 725 21.18 -18.96 20.90
N PHE A 726 21.55 -17.78 20.37
CA PHE A 726 21.16 -17.35 19.04
C PHE A 726 22.31 -17.34 18.05
#